data_AF-A0A844MXN6-F1
#
_entry.id   AF-A0A844MXN6-F1
#
_cell.length_a   1.000
_cell.length_b   1.000
_cell.length_c   1.000
_cell.angle_alpha   90.00
_cell.angle_beta   90.00
_cell.angle_gamma   90.00
#
_symmetry.space_group_name_H-M   'P 1'
#
loop_
_entity.id
_entity.type
_entity.pdbx_description
1 polymer ?
#
loop_
_entity_poly.entity_id
_entity_poly.type
_entity_poly.pdbx_seq_one_letter_code
_entity_poly.pdbx_strand_id
1 'polypeptide(L)'
;MQPAPTQPIGYYDYFGKLLSPQQAAELVAQQGLNPNHPTSYQQVGAVEITQDLIAKGEEIFFKRKIGDTFGLQGVFGFGQGLAIIRPEINAAIANLHGQPTTNLQITLQKDITLGSRTFLKGTLINTGLQVEKGATNSFGATPDGNLTCAVCHATLNNKGDRLVGVPNGVLALPLFIALSPNTAAGFARLNFNPLDPQYQGNGKTIIDSQGQLVQLPDPQKFEQAFDDAVLDVPFGHFESSPDSINNTTQIPSIFTFKTNPYGFDGQFAVGPFAGLSAINNGVHSSEINLLAAFQLSEKALNIDSEVYLGTVLQNAADPRLRLPPGEPVQPSQWLRKVAPEATQAELEDQVSAPGTDAYPNLQPSLFTYNGLIFSPKSENPDDIASGTFLFANNAMSAFQNSLVPPANRTPENLRALKSGSVRRGAKVFQQANCATCHIPPFFTDNKIHSVEEIGTNPARARARLGLNQLLVPPKLYTFDTPVPIPANAQVLDVPTEGISDTPTTLPQGILPNGGYKTTSLRGLDLSAPYLHDGGVAVREGSLDFAKDGSFTVVDNSGLGLTGTLSQTKPADAASSLRALVDRELRALVITANKANPALVRNNLDGTGHDFYVDEQAGFSPQQQADLVNFMLALDDDPGRF
;
A
#
# COMPACT_ATOMS: atom_id res chain seq x y z
N MET A 1 30.96 -10.36 8.30
CA MET A 1 30.26 -9.82 7.13
C MET A 1 30.08 -8.31 7.38
N GLN A 2 29.88 -7.50 6.35
CA GLN A 2 29.73 -6.04 6.51
C GLN A 2 28.27 -5.73 6.90
N PRO A 3 27.98 -4.68 7.70
CA PRO A 3 26.62 -4.21 7.97
C PRO A 3 25.83 -4.04 6.67
N ALA A 4 24.50 -4.17 6.75
CA ALA A 4 23.64 -3.93 5.59
C ALA A 4 23.99 -2.54 5.03
N PRO A 5 24.34 -2.44 3.74
CA PRO A 5 24.69 -1.17 3.17
C PRO A 5 23.48 -0.25 3.23
N THR A 6 23.71 1.04 3.49
CA THR A 6 22.68 2.08 3.35
C THR A 6 22.80 2.73 1.99
N GLN A 7 21.74 3.42 1.56
CA GLN A 7 21.80 4.23 0.36
C GLN A 7 22.93 5.28 0.47
N PRO A 8 23.91 5.29 -0.46
CA PRO A 8 25.01 6.25 -0.40
C PRO A 8 24.63 7.60 -1.04
N ILE A 9 24.96 8.69 -0.34
CA ILE A 9 24.81 10.05 -0.85
C ILE A 9 25.91 10.34 -1.88
N GLY A 10 25.56 11.04 -2.95
CA GLY A 10 26.43 11.40 -4.08
C GLY A 10 26.52 10.34 -5.17
N TYR A 11 25.84 9.19 -5.01
CA TYR A 11 25.70 8.19 -6.07
C TYR A 11 24.47 8.52 -6.94
N TYR A 12 24.34 7.82 -8.06
CA TYR A 12 23.20 7.95 -8.96
C TYR A 12 22.38 6.67 -8.98
N ASP A 13 21.06 6.79 -8.91
CA ASP A 13 20.16 5.73 -9.32
C ASP A 13 19.96 5.80 -10.84
N TYR A 14 20.16 4.68 -11.53
CA TYR A 14 19.84 4.49 -12.94
C TYR A 14 18.92 3.27 -13.06
N PHE A 15 17.61 3.51 -12.96
CA PHE A 15 16.58 2.48 -13.01
C PHE A 15 16.83 1.31 -12.02
N GLY A 16 17.23 1.64 -10.78
CA GLY A 16 17.57 0.66 -9.74
C GLY A 16 19.02 0.19 -9.71
N LYS A 17 19.80 0.50 -10.75
CA LYS A 17 21.26 0.29 -10.74
C LYS A 17 21.91 1.49 -10.03
N LEU A 18 22.61 1.19 -8.94
CA LEU A 18 23.35 2.20 -8.19
C LEU A 18 24.72 2.43 -8.85
N LEU A 19 24.96 3.63 -9.36
CA LEU A 19 26.18 4.02 -10.06
C LEU A 19 27.01 4.98 -9.20
N SER A 20 28.32 4.75 -9.15
CA SER A 20 29.26 5.75 -8.62
C SER A 20 29.27 7.00 -9.53
N PRO A 21 29.75 8.17 -9.04
CA PRO A 21 29.90 9.36 -9.88
C PRO A 21 30.66 9.11 -11.17
N GLN A 22 31.71 8.29 -11.11
CA GLN A 22 32.50 7.93 -12.30
C GLN A 22 31.68 7.10 -13.30
N GLN A 23 30.98 6.07 -12.83
CA GLN A 23 30.14 5.22 -13.68
C GLN A 23 28.99 6.01 -14.32
N ALA A 24 28.39 6.93 -13.57
CA ALA A 24 27.36 7.82 -14.08
C ALA A 24 27.91 8.77 -15.15
N ALA A 25 29.09 9.37 -14.94
CA ALA A 25 29.75 10.22 -15.93
C ALA A 25 30.11 9.45 -17.21
N GLU A 26 30.57 8.20 -17.08
CA GLU A 26 30.82 7.31 -18.22
C GLU A 26 29.54 7.01 -19.01
N LEU A 27 28.43 6.70 -18.33
CA LEU A 27 27.12 6.50 -18.96
C LEU A 27 26.68 7.75 -19.76
N VAL A 28 26.79 8.93 -19.16
CA VAL A 28 26.43 10.21 -19.81
C VAL A 28 27.29 10.45 -21.05
N ALA A 29 28.61 10.24 -20.95
CA ALA A 29 29.53 10.42 -22.08
C ALA A 29 29.26 9.42 -23.22
N GLN A 30 28.90 8.17 -22.90
CA GLN A 30 28.53 7.16 -23.91
C GLN A 30 27.27 7.53 -24.71
N GLN A 31 26.37 8.30 -24.11
CA GLN A 31 25.18 8.85 -24.78
C GLN A 31 25.47 10.16 -25.53
N GLY A 32 26.74 10.57 -25.63
CA GLY A 32 27.14 11.78 -26.35
C GLY A 32 26.83 13.09 -25.63
N LEU A 33 26.51 13.04 -24.33
CA LEU A 33 26.19 14.19 -23.50
C LEU A 33 27.40 14.63 -22.66
N ASN A 34 27.36 15.86 -22.11
CA ASN A 34 28.46 16.41 -21.33
C ASN A 34 28.34 16.03 -19.84
N PRO A 35 29.23 15.19 -19.29
CA PRO A 35 29.16 14.78 -17.88
C PRO A 35 29.41 15.92 -16.88
N ASN A 36 29.90 17.08 -17.34
CA ASN A 36 30.05 18.28 -16.50
C ASN A 36 28.76 19.11 -16.39
N HIS A 37 27.68 18.73 -17.09
CA HIS A 37 26.41 19.43 -17.04
C HIS A 37 25.38 18.61 -16.23
N PRO A 38 24.85 19.11 -15.09
CA PRO A 38 23.97 18.33 -14.23
C PRO A 38 22.71 17.78 -14.91
N THR A 39 22.14 18.51 -15.88
CA THR A 39 20.95 18.03 -16.61
C THR A 39 21.24 16.84 -17.52
N SER A 40 22.50 16.59 -17.90
CA SER A 40 22.84 15.44 -18.75
C SER A 40 22.59 14.10 -18.07
N TYR A 41 22.66 14.04 -16.73
CA TYR A 41 22.29 12.85 -15.96
C TYR A 41 20.77 12.61 -16.01
N GLN A 42 19.98 13.68 -15.88
CA GLN A 42 18.51 13.62 -15.98
C GLN A 42 18.05 13.21 -17.38
N GLN A 43 18.77 13.65 -18.42
CA GLN A 43 18.51 13.28 -19.83
C GLN A 43 18.76 11.82 -20.14
N VAL A 44 19.61 11.12 -19.37
CA VAL A 44 19.80 9.67 -19.50
C VAL A 44 18.95 8.85 -18.52
N GLY A 45 18.15 9.50 -17.67
CA GLY A 45 17.35 8.82 -16.65
C GLY A 45 18.12 8.45 -15.39
N ALA A 46 19.24 9.12 -15.10
CA ALA A 46 19.99 8.98 -13.85
C ALA A 46 19.57 10.06 -12.83
N VAL A 47 19.30 9.64 -11.60
CA VAL A 47 18.90 10.51 -10.49
C VAL A 47 20.03 10.58 -9.46
N GLU A 48 20.58 11.77 -9.23
CA GLU A 48 21.57 11.97 -8.18
C GLU A 48 20.93 11.87 -6.80
N ILE A 49 21.51 11.05 -5.93
CA ILE A 49 21.06 10.84 -4.56
C ILE A 49 21.74 11.88 -3.66
N THR A 50 21.08 13.03 -3.49
CA THR A 50 21.57 14.12 -2.64
C THR A 50 20.82 14.19 -1.31
N GLN A 51 21.42 14.85 -0.32
CA GLN A 51 20.74 15.13 0.94
C GLN A 51 19.51 16.01 0.74
N ASP A 52 19.57 16.96 -0.20
CA ASP A 52 18.45 17.85 -0.53
C ASP A 52 17.29 17.08 -1.17
N LEU A 53 17.58 16.12 -2.06
CA LEU A 53 16.56 15.26 -2.65
C LEU A 53 15.85 14.41 -1.58
N ILE A 54 16.62 13.85 -0.64
CA ILE A 54 16.09 13.09 0.51
C ILE A 54 15.22 13.98 1.39
N ALA A 55 15.69 15.18 1.75
CA ALA A 55 14.93 16.11 2.58
C ALA A 55 13.64 16.57 1.89
N LYS A 56 13.67 16.76 0.57
CA LYS A 56 12.46 17.11 -0.19
C LYS A 56 11.50 15.94 -0.29
N GLY A 57 12.01 14.72 -0.44
CA GLY A 57 11.23 13.49 -0.38
C GLY A 57 10.50 13.35 0.95
N GLU A 58 11.18 13.58 2.07
CA GLU A 58 10.58 13.61 3.40
C GLU A 58 9.48 14.67 3.49
N GLU A 59 9.74 15.89 3.03
CA GLU A 59 8.76 16.96 3.08
C GLU A 59 7.47 16.60 2.31
N ILE A 60 7.62 16.10 1.07
CA ILE A 60 6.49 15.66 0.24
C ILE A 60 5.73 14.53 0.95
N PHE A 61 6.45 13.52 1.42
CA PHE A 61 5.87 12.35 2.08
C PHE A 61 5.01 12.69 3.30
N PHE A 62 5.44 13.67 4.10
CA PHE A 62 4.74 14.06 5.33
C PHE A 62 3.67 15.13 5.13
N LYS A 63 3.84 16.04 4.16
CA LYS A 63 3.02 17.25 4.08
C LYS A 63 2.19 17.37 2.80
N ARG A 64 2.54 16.67 1.73
CA ARG A 64 1.78 16.73 0.48
C ARG A 64 0.62 15.74 0.51
N LYS A 65 -0.57 16.20 0.14
CA LYS A 65 -1.74 15.34 0.02
C LYS A 65 -1.51 14.23 -1.03
N ILE A 66 -1.98 13.02 -0.72
CA ILE A 66 -2.25 11.96 -1.69
C ILE A 66 -3.68 12.12 -2.20
N GLY A 67 -3.93 11.71 -3.44
CA GLY A 67 -5.26 11.84 -4.04
C GLY A 67 -5.54 13.17 -4.71
N ASP A 68 -6.53 13.12 -5.59
CA ASP A 68 -6.98 14.25 -6.37
C ASP A 68 -8.23 14.89 -5.75
N THR A 69 -8.38 16.20 -5.92
CA THR A 69 -9.49 16.99 -5.38
C THR A 69 -10.81 16.58 -6.03
N PHE A 70 -10.78 16.13 -7.28
CA PHE A 70 -11.98 15.84 -8.05
C PHE A 70 -12.61 14.51 -7.65
N GLY A 71 -11.85 13.42 -7.71
CA GLY A 71 -12.23 12.05 -7.37
C GLY A 71 -12.37 11.83 -5.87
N LEU A 72 -11.31 12.03 -5.09
CA LEU A 72 -11.31 11.71 -3.66
C LEU A 72 -12.22 12.65 -2.84
N GLN A 73 -12.22 13.95 -3.15
CA GLN A 73 -13.05 14.91 -2.41
C GLN A 73 -14.39 15.18 -3.10
N GLY A 74 -14.40 15.41 -4.42
CA GLY A 74 -15.62 15.75 -5.16
C GLY A 74 -16.55 14.56 -5.44
N VAL A 75 -16.01 13.42 -5.86
CA VAL A 75 -16.83 12.23 -6.18
C VAL A 75 -17.07 11.38 -4.94
N PHE A 76 -16.03 11.00 -4.22
CA PHE A 76 -16.13 10.09 -3.07
C PHE A 76 -16.57 10.79 -1.78
N GLY A 77 -16.07 12.01 -1.54
CA GLY A 77 -16.46 12.83 -0.39
C GLY A 77 -15.71 12.50 0.89
N PHE A 78 -14.43 12.13 0.81
CA PHE A 78 -13.64 11.74 1.99
C PHE A 78 -13.65 12.81 3.10
N GLY A 79 -13.39 14.07 2.74
CA GLY A 79 -13.44 15.20 3.69
C GLY A 79 -14.84 15.51 4.22
N GLN A 80 -15.89 15.23 3.44
CA GLN A 80 -17.28 15.35 3.91
C GLN A 80 -17.58 14.27 4.96
N GLY A 81 -17.10 13.04 4.75
CA GLY A 81 -17.22 11.95 5.72
C GLY A 81 -16.46 12.24 7.01
N LEU A 82 -15.20 12.68 6.91
CA LEU A 82 -14.40 13.04 8.08
C LEU A 82 -15.03 14.18 8.89
N ALA A 83 -15.70 15.12 8.22
CA ALA A 83 -16.41 16.22 8.89
C ALA A 83 -17.53 15.74 9.83
N ILE A 84 -18.08 14.53 9.64
CA ILE A 84 -19.14 13.96 10.48
C ILE A 84 -18.67 13.77 11.93
N ILE A 85 -17.41 13.37 12.12
CA ILE A 85 -16.78 13.07 13.42
C ILE A 85 -15.69 14.07 13.83
N ARG A 86 -15.53 15.16 13.07
CA ARG A 86 -14.51 16.18 13.34
C ARG A 86 -14.67 16.87 14.72
N PRO A 87 -15.89 17.18 15.20
CA PRO A 87 -16.06 17.69 16.56
C PRO A 87 -15.51 16.74 17.63
N GLU A 88 -15.71 15.43 17.46
CA GLU A 88 -15.21 14.39 18.34
C GLU A 88 -13.69 14.26 18.29
N ILE A 89 -13.09 14.32 17.09
CA ILE A 89 -11.63 14.34 16.90
C ILE A 89 -11.02 15.54 17.64
N ASN A 90 -11.55 16.75 17.41
CA ASN A 90 -11.05 17.97 18.02
C ASN A 90 -11.14 17.93 19.55
N ALA A 91 -12.26 17.43 20.09
CA ALA A 91 -12.45 17.24 21.52
C ALA A 91 -11.44 16.22 22.08
N ALA A 92 -11.22 15.10 21.40
CA ALA A 92 -10.27 14.08 21.82
C ALA A 92 -8.83 14.63 21.83
N ILE A 93 -8.40 15.36 20.80
CA ILE A 93 -7.08 15.99 20.75
C ILE A 93 -6.90 17.00 21.90
N ALA A 94 -7.90 17.84 22.15
CA ALA A 94 -7.85 18.80 23.26
C ALA A 94 -7.71 18.10 24.62
N ASN A 95 -8.38 16.96 24.81
CA ASN A 95 -8.32 16.15 26.03
C ASN A 95 -6.98 15.42 26.23
N LEU A 96 -6.13 15.34 25.20
CA LEU A 96 -4.75 14.85 25.38
C LEU A 96 -3.89 15.82 26.17
N HIS A 97 -4.30 17.09 26.30
CA HIS A 97 -3.52 18.13 26.99
C HIS A 97 -2.05 18.21 26.50
N GLY A 98 -1.87 18.06 25.18
CA GLY A 98 -0.56 18.07 24.52
C GLY A 98 0.27 16.79 24.68
N GLN A 99 -0.27 15.73 25.30
CA GLN A 99 0.38 14.42 25.30
C GLN A 99 0.24 13.74 23.93
N PRO A 100 1.26 12.96 23.50
CA PRO A 100 1.15 12.19 22.28
C PRO A 100 0.21 10.99 22.44
N THR A 101 -0.34 10.51 21.33
CA THR A 101 -1.03 9.20 21.27
C THR A 101 -0.74 8.50 19.94
N THR A 102 -0.61 7.18 19.99
CA THR A 102 -0.55 6.30 18.81
C THR A 102 -1.93 5.88 18.31
N ASN A 103 -2.97 6.16 19.08
CA ASN A 103 -4.35 5.82 18.75
C ASN A 103 -5.29 6.81 19.46
N LEU A 104 -5.73 7.82 18.73
CA LEU A 104 -6.70 8.79 19.21
C LEU A 104 -8.06 8.10 19.37
N GLN A 105 -8.59 8.10 20.58
CA GLN A 105 -9.91 7.55 20.88
C GLN A 105 -10.93 8.68 20.90
N ILE A 106 -12.04 8.50 20.18
CA ILE A 106 -13.12 9.47 20.11
C ILE A 106 -14.39 8.90 20.75
N THR A 107 -15.19 9.75 21.39
CA THR A 107 -16.52 9.37 21.90
C THR A 107 -17.58 10.01 21.03
N LEU A 108 -18.43 9.20 20.39
CA LEU A 108 -19.47 9.70 19.49
C LEU A 108 -20.46 10.63 20.20
N GLN A 109 -20.72 11.81 19.62
CA GLN A 109 -21.69 12.77 20.18
C GLN A 109 -23.12 12.54 19.68
N LYS A 110 -23.27 11.75 18.62
CA LYS A 110 -24.53 11.38 17.97
C LYS A 110 -24.47 9.93 17.46
N ASP A 111 -25.63 9.35 17.21
CA ASP A 111 -25.71 8.08 16.51
C ASP A 111 -25.20 8.25 15.08
N ILE A 112 -24.47 7.26 14.57
CA ILE A 112 -23.98 7.20 13.19
C ILE A 112 -24.34 5.83 12.63
N THR A 113 -24.98 5.81 11.47
CA THR A 113 -25.24 4.57 10.73
C THR A 113 -24.31 4.52 9.52
N LEU A 114 -23.53 3.44 9.42
CA LEU A 114 -22.60 3.16 8.32
C LEU A 114 -22.90 1.74 7.84
N GLY A 115 -23.21 1.57 6.55
CA GLY A 115 -23.77 0.31 6.06
C GLY A 115 -25.00 -0.14 6.85
N SER A 116 -25.00 -1.40 7.28
CA SER A 116 -26.03 -1.99 8.16
C SER A 116 -25.80 -1.74 9.65
N ARG A 117 -24.70 -1.08 10.04
CA ARG A 117 -24.28 -0.93 11.43
C ARG A 117 -24.66 0.44 11.98
N THR A 118 -25.24 0.47 13.17
CA THR A 118 -25.46 1.71 13.92
C THR A 118 -24.52 1.79 15.11
N PHE A 119 -23.68 2.81 15.13
CA PHE A 119 -22.82 3.18 16.24
C PHE A 119 -23.55 4.21 17.10
N LEU A 120 -23.89 3.83 18.33
CA LEU A 120 -24.67 4.68 19.22
C LEU A 120 -23.83 5.83 19.78
N LYS A 121 -24.48 6.96 20.05
CA LYS A 121 -23.93 8.04 20.86
C LYS A 121 -23.31 7.50 22.15
N GLY A 122 -22.13 8.01 22.51
CA GLY A 122 -21.36 7.56 23.67
C GLY A 122 -20.44 6.37 23.39
N THR A 123 -20.52 5.76 22.20
CA THR A 123 -19.56 4.72 21.79
C THR A 123 -18.15 5.32 21.72
N LEU A 124 -17.19 4.64 22.36
CA LEU A 124 -15.76 4.92 22.23
C LEU A 124 -15.23 4.21 20.98
N ILE A 125 -14.61 4.96 20.07
CA ILE A 125 -14.07 4.47 18.82
C ILE A 125 -12.56 4.70 18.79
N ASN A 126 -11.80 3.64 18.54
CA ASN A 126 -10.39 3.73 18.19
C ASN A 126 -10.29 4.22 16.75
N THR A 127 -9.54 5.29 16.50
CA THR A 127 -9.38 5.85 15.16
C THR A 127 -8.06 5.45 14.51
N GLY A 128 -7.06 5.08 15.31
CA GLY A 128 -5.70 4.87 14.84
C GLY A 128 -5.01 6.13 14.30
N LEU A 129 -5.67 7.30 14.39
CA LEU A 129 -5.02 8.58 14.16
C LEU A 129 -4.03 8.81 15.28
N GLN A 130 -2.86 9.31 14.91
CA GLN A 130 -1.80 9.58 15.86
C GLN A 130 -1.71 11.08 16.09
N VAL A 131 -1.30 11.50 17.27
CA VAL A 131 -1.11 12.90 17.61
C VAL A 131 0.26 13.03 18.26
N GLU A 132 1.08 13.92 17.72
CA GLU A 132 2.39 14.19 18.28
C GLU A 132 2.28 15.05 19.55
N LYS A 133 3.35 15.05 20.35
CA LYS A 133 3.40 15.88 21.55
C LYS A 133 3.23 17.36 21.20
N GLY A 134 2.22 18.00 21.79
CA GLY A 134 1.88 19.40 21.57
C GLY A 134 1.19 19.72 20.23
N ALA A 135 0.93 18.71 19.38
CA ALA A 135 0.21 18.92 18.14
C ALA A 135 -1.28 19.17 18.37
N THR A 136 -1.89 19.96 17.50
CA THR A 136 -3.33 20.27 17.51
C THR A 136 -4.11 19.54 16.42
N ASN A 137 -3.43 18.75 15.59
CA ASN A 137 -4.01 17.97 14.51
C ASN A 137 -3.43 16.55 14.53
N SER A 138 -4.14 15.64 13.87
CA SER A 138 -3.63 14.30 13.59
C SER A 138 -2.41 14.33 12.68
N PHE A 139 -1.49 13.42 12.95
CA PHE A 139 -0.33 13.12 12.13
C PHE A 139 -0.75 12.54 10.76
N GLY A 140 -0.23 13.11 9.68
CA GLY A 140 -0.47 12.63 8.31
C GLY A 140 -1.89 12.87 7.76
N ALA A 141 -2.77 13.55 8.48
CA ALA A 141 -4.12 13.87 8.04
C ALA A 141 -4.50 15.30 8.41
N THR A 142 -5.08 16.04 7.47
CA THR A 142 -5.51 17.42 7.67
C THR A 142 -7.01 17.50 7.99
N PRO A 143 -7.48 18.57 8.64
CA PRO A 143 -8.88 18.71 9.03
C PRO A 143 -9.88 18.67 7.86
N ASP A 144 -9.46 19.05 6.65
CA ASP A 144 -10.28 19.03 5.44
C ASP A 144 -10.33 17.67 4.74
N GLY A 145 -9.71 16.64 5.31
CA GLY A 145 -9.75 15.26 4.80
C GLY A 145 -8.69 14.95 3.76
N ASN A 146 -7.64 15.78 3.62
CA ASN A 146 -6.46 15.37 2.88
C ASN A 146 -5.59 14.45 3.74
N LEU A 147 -5.04 13.42 3.11
CA LEU A 147 -4.15 12.44 3.73
C LEU A 147 -2.76 12.58 3.12
N THR A 148 -1.71 12.27 3.87
CA THR A 148 -0.33 12.15 3.35
C THR A 148 0.16 10.73 3.55
N CYS A 149 1.27 10.34 2.90
CA CYS A 149 1.83 8.99 3.02
C CYS A 149 2.13 8.62 4.48
N ALA A 150 2.44 9.62 5.32
CA ALA A 150 2.75 9.44 6.73
C ALA A 150 1.61 8.84 7.57
N VAL A 151 0.33 9.03 7.20
CA VAL A 151 -0.80 8.47 7.98
C VAL A 151 -0.75 6.94 8.05
N CYS A 152 -0.26 6.32 6.97
CA CYS A 152 -0.12 4.88 6.83
C CYS A 152 1.28 4.40 7.20
N HIS A 153 2.34 5.13 6.84
CA HIS A 153 3.71 4.60 6.82
C HIS A 153 4.64 5.22 7.86
N ALA A 154 4.08 5.84 8.91
CA ALA A 154 4.84 6.22 10.08
C ALA A 154 3.99 6.03 11.35
N THR A 155 4.68 5.76 12.45
CA THR A 155 4.06 5.68 13.77
C THR A 155 4.81 6.47 14.84
N LEU A 156 4.30 6.49 16.06
CA LEU A 156 5.00 7.02 17.23
C LEU A 156 5.42 5.86 18.15
N ASN A 157 6.59 5.96 18.77
CA ASN A 157 6.98 5.07 19.85
C ASN A 157 6.26 5.44 21.16
N ASN A 158 6.45 4.66 22.22
CA ASN A 158 5.85 4.92 23.54
C ASN A 158 6.30 6.24 24.21
N LYS A 159 7.34 6.90 23.69
CA LYS A 159 7.81 8.23 24.14
C LYS A 159 7.21 9.37 23.32
N GLY A 160 6.53 9.07 22.22
CA GLY A 160 6.01 10.02 21.25
C GLY A 160 6.99 10.43 20.15
N ASP A 161 8.13 9.73 20.00
CA ASP A 161 9.06 9.99 18.89
C ASP A 161 8.57 9.28 17.62
N ARG A 162 8.77 9.91 16.46
CA ARG A 162 8.43 9.32 15.17
C ARG A 162 9.28 8.09 14.87
N LEU A 163 8.60 7.01 14.49
CA LEU A 163 9.16 5.82 13.87
C LEU A 163 8.76 5.83 12.40
N VAL A 164 9.59 6.48 11.59
CA VAL A 164 9.34 6.64 10.16
C VAL A 164 9.63 5.34 9.43
N GLY A 165 8.68 4.93 8.59
CA GLY A 165 8.74 3.70 7.81
C GLY A 165 8.12 2.48 8.45
N VAL A 166 7.72 2.60 9.71
CA VAL A 166 6.91 1.62 10.44
C VAL A 166 5.44 1.82 10.06
N PRO A 167 4.71 0.74 9.70
CA PRO A 167 3.32 0.85 9.31
C PRO A 167 2.42 1.22 10.50
N ASN A 168 1.38 2.02 10.25
CA ASN A 168 0.33 2.32 11.21
C ASN A 168 -0.66 1.14 11.29
N GLY A 169 -0.25 0.08 11.98
CA GLY A 169 -1.02 -1.18 12.10
C GLY A 169 -2.36 -1.05 12.83
N VAL A 170 -2.67 0.11 13.40
CA VAL A 170 -3.94 0.37 14.10
C VAL A 170 -4.78 1.45 13.41
N LEU A 171 -4.46 1.86 12.18
CA LEU A 171 -5.24 2.86 11.44
C LEU A 171 -6.65 2.34 11.12
N ALA A 172 -7.69 3.08 11.49
CA ALA A 172 -9.09 2.77 11.20
C ALA A 172 -9.51 3.24 9.80
N LEU A 173 -8.67 3.03 8.77
CA LEU A 173 -8.98 3.50 7.41
C LEU A 173 -10.35 3.01 6.89
N PRO A 174 -10.79 1.77 7.15
CA PRO A 174 -12.13 1.32 6.80
C PRO A 174 -13.26 2.19 7.37
N LEU A 175 -13.12 2.69 8.61
CA LEU A 175 -14.09 3.59 9.22
C LEU A 175 -14.16 4.92 8.45
N PHE A 176 -13.01 5.50 8.10
CA PHE A 176 -12.97 6.78 7.37
C PHE A 176 -13.54 6.67 5.95
N ILE A 177 -13.29 5.54 5.29
CA ILE A 177 -13.91 5.19 4.01
C ILE A 177 -15.43 5.13 4.18
N ALA A 178 -15.93 4.32 5.12
CA ALA A 178 -17.36 4.13 5.38
C ALA A 178 -18.12 5.41 5.79
N LEU A 179 -17.44 6.41 6.35
CA LEU A 179 -18.03 7.72 6.67
C LEU A 179 -18.35 8.56 5.43
N SER A 180 -17.75 8.25 4.28
CA SER A 180 -17.88 9.07 3.08
C SER A 180 -19.25 8.90 2.41
N PRO A 181 -19.84 9.94 1.83
CA PRO A 181 -21.22 9.91 1.34
C PRO A 181 -21.43 9.14 0.01
N ASN A 182 -20.36 8.71 -0.67
CA ASN A 182 -20.41 7.97 -1.94
C ASN A 182 -19.36 6.84 -1.96
N THR A 183 -19.36 6.00 -0.92
CA THR A 183 -18.35 4.95 -0.73
C THR A 183 -18.31 3.95 -1.87
N ALA A 184 -19.47 3.66 -2.46
CA ALA A 184 -19.59 2.76 -3.59
C ALA A 184 -18.81 3.22 -4.84
N ALA A 185 -18.35 4.47 -4.93
CA ALA A 185 -17.39 4.86 -5.97
C ALA A 185 -16.06 4.06 -5.91
N GLY A 186 -15.75 3.46 -4.76
CA GLY A 186 -14.63 2.55 -4.57
C GLY A 186 -14.90 1.09 -4.99
N PHE A 187 -16.09 0.75 -5.52
CA PHE A 187 -16.54 -0.64 -5.70
C PHE A 187 -15.53 -1.55 -6.42
N ALA A 188 -14.78 -1.02 -7.40
CA ALA A 188 -13.83 -1.79 -8.19
C ALA A 188 -12.60 -2.27 -7.39
N ARG A 189 -12.39 -1.75 -6.17
CA ARG A 189 -11.37 -2.27 -5.25
C ARG A 189 -11.82 -3.57 -4.58
N LEU A 190 -13.12 -3.84 -4.55
CA LEU A 190 -13.67 -5.06 -3.98
C LEU A 190 -14.39 -5.85 -5.08
N ASN A 191 -14.77 -7.09 -4.80
CA ASN A 191 -15.47 -7.95 -5.76
C ASN A 191 -16.97 -7.60 -5.83
N PHE A 192 -17.28 -6.41 -6.35
CA PHE A 192 -18.63 -5.90 -6.55
C PHE A 192 -18.92 -5.70 -8.04
N ASN A 193 -20.03 -6.28 -8.49
CA ASN A 193 -20.57 -6.03 -9.82
C ASN A 193 -21.80 -5.11 -9.72
N PRO A 194 -21.77 -3.89 -10.30
CA PRO A 194 -22.91 -2.96 -10.24
C PRO A 194 -24.17 -3.50 -10.92
N LEU A 195 -24.05 -4.48 -11.83
CA LEU A 195 -25.20 -5.08 -12.53
C LEU A 195 -25.72 -6.35 -11.86
N ASP A 196 -25.19 -6.75 -10.70
CA ASP A 196 -25.72 -7.89 -9.95
C ASP A 196 -27.20 -7.63 -9.59
N PRO A 197 -28.13 -8.56 -9.91
CA PRO A 197 -29.55 -8.43 -9.59
C PRO A 197 -29.85 -8.10 -8.12
N GLN A 198 -29.00 -8.50 -7.18
CA GLN A 198 -29.21 -8.23 -5.75
C GLN A 198 -29.16 -6.74 -5.40
N TYR A 199 -28.45 -5.93 -6.20
CA TYR A 199 -28.30 -4.49 -6.00
C TYR A 199 -29.27 -3.66 -6.84
N GLN A 200 -30.16 -4.30 -7.61
CA GLN A 200 -31.13 -3.58 -8.45
C GLN A 200 -32.25 -2.93 -7.60
N GLY A 201 -32.88 -1.90 -8.18
CA GLY A 201 -33.93 -1.14 -7.49
C GLY A 201 -34.19 0.22 -8.14
N ASN A 202 -33.88 1.29 -7.42
CA ASN A 202 -34.14 2.67 -7.85
C ASN A 202 -32.94 3.36 -8.53
N GLY A 203 -31.95 2.59 -8.97
CA GLY A 203 -30.77 3.12 -9.66
C GLY A 203 -31.13 3.81 -10.98
N LYS A 204 -30.28 4.75 -11.40
CA LYS A 204 -30.50 5.56 -12.59
C LYS A 204 -30.37 4.74 -13.87
N THR A 205 -31.16 5.06 -14.88
CA THR A 205 -30.98 4.53 -16.23
C THR A 205 -29.98 5.39 -17.00
N ILE A 206 -28.97 4.77 -17.59
CA ILE A 206 -27.94 5.40 -18.42
C ILE A 206 -27.96 4.83 -19.83
N ILE A 207 -27.18 5.46 -20.72
CA ILE A 207 -26.82 4.90 -22.02
C ILE A 207 -25.41 4.32 -21.90
N ASP A 208 -25.24 3.04 -22.19
CA ASP A 208 -23.95 2.35 -22.10
C ASP A 208 -23.01 2.64 -23.29
N SER A 209 -21.84 2.00 -23.34
CA SER A 209 -20.88 2.20 -24.45
C SER A 209 -21.41 1.74 -25.82
N GLN A 210 -22.43 0.87 -25.82
CA GLN A 210 -23.09 0.30 -27.01
C GLN A 210 -24.40 1.02 -27.37
N GLY A 211 -24.72 2.12 -26.70
CA GLY A 211 -25.93 2.89 -26.94
C GLY A 211 -27.20 2.25 -26.39
N GLN A 212 -27.09 1.22 -25.55
CA GLN A 212 -28.23 0.55 -24.92
C GLN A 212 -28.58 1.21 -23.58
N LEU A 213 -29.86 1.12 -23.21
CA LEU A 213 -30.31 1.56 -21.90
C LEU A 213 -29.94 0.52 -20.84
N VAL A 214 -29.21 0.94 -19.82
CA VAL A 214 -28.79 0.10 -18.70
C VAL A 214 -29.23 0.73 -17.39
N GLN A 215 -29.82 -0.06 -16.50
CA GLN A 215 -30.16 0.38 -15.16
C GLN A 215 -28.98 0.14 -14.21
N LEU A 216 -28.49 1.21 -13.60
CA LEU A 216 -27.47 1.19 -12.55
C LEU A 216 -28.03 0.57 -11.25
N PRO A 217 -27.16 0.16 -10.30
CA PRO A 217 -27.62 -0.37 -9.02
C PRO A 217 -28.35 0.72 -8.23
N ASP A 218 -29.28 0.29 -7.37
CA ASP A 218 -29.86 1.11 -6.30
C ASP A 218 -28.71 1.66 -5.44
N PRO A 219 -28.46 3.00 -5.46
CA PRO A 219 -27.31 3.57 -4.81
C PRO A 219 -27.28 3.27 -3.31
N GLN A 220 -28.43 3.23 -2.64
CA GLN A 220 -28.48 2.99 -1.19
C GLN A 220 -28.14 1.54 -0.85
N LYS A 221 -28.70 0.57 -1.60
CA LYS A 221 -28.38 -0.85 -1.36
C LYS A 221 -26.93 -1.16 -1.67
N PHE A 222 -26.40 -0.57 -2.74
CA PHE A 222 -25.03 -0.82 -3.17
C PHE A 222 -24.02 -0.19 -2.23
N GLU A 223 -24.25 1.06 -1.79
CA GLU A 223 -23.45 1.69 -0.73
C GLU A 223 -23.54 0.94 0.58
N GLN A 224 -24.73 0.53 1.00
CA GLN A 224 -24.89 -0.24 2.24
C GLN A 224 -24.05 -1.53 2.23
N ALA A 225 -24.11 -2.28 1.12
CA ALA A 225 -23.34 -3.50 0.96
C ALA A 225 -21.82 -3.24 0.89
N PHE A 226 -21.40 -2.15 0.23
CA PHE A 226 -19.99 -1.75 0.17
C PHE A 226 -19.47 -1.28 1.52
N ASP A 227 -20.23 -0.49 2.28
CA ASP A 227 -19.86 -0.08 3.63
C ASP A 227 -19.73 -1.27 4.56
N ASP A 228 -20.67 -2.22 4.49
CA ASP A 228 -20.56 -3.48 5.23
C ASP A 228 -19.31 -4.25 4.80
N ALA A 229 -18.99 -4.23 3.50
CA ALA A 229 -17.79 -4.82 2.90
C ALA A 229 -16.51 -4.30 3.57
N VAL A 230 -16.39 -2.98 3.57
CA VAL A 230 -15.27 -2.20 4.10
C VAL A 230 -15.16 -2.35 5.61
N LEU A 231 -16.26 -2.23 6.37
CA LEU A 231 -16.24 -2.26 7.84
C LEU A 231 -15.87 -3.63 8.45
N ASP A 232 -15.76 -4.68 7.64
CA ASP A 232 -15.20 -5.98 8.06
C ASP A 232 -13.69 -6.09 7.86
N VAL A 233 -13.08 -5.14 7.16
CA VAL A 233 -11.62 -5.05 7.03
C VAL A 233 -11.03 -4.68 8.39
N PRO A 234 -10.02 -5.42 8.90
CA PRO A 234 -9.36 -5.09 10.15
C PRO A 234 -8.65 -3.74 10.13
N PHE A 235 -8.29 -3.25 11.31
CA PHE A 235 -7.45 -2.08 11.46
C PHE A 235 -6.06 -2.33 10.84
N GLY A 236 -5.43 -1.28 10.31
CA GLY A 236 -4.13 -1.38 9.66
C GLY A 236 -4.15 -2.12 8.31
N HIS A 237 -5.33 -2.37 7.75
CA HIS A 237 -5.53 -3.03 6.46
C HIS A 237 -6.39 -2.16 5.54
N PHE A 238 -6.18 -2.32 4.24
CA PHE A 238 -7.05 -1.73 3.21
C PHE A 238 -6.82 -2.41 1.85
N GLU A 239 -7.76 -2.17 0.93
CA GLU A 239 -7.60 -2.51 -0.48
C GLU A 239 -7.54 -1.24 -1.31
N SER A 240 -6.55 -1.15 -2.19
CA SER A 240 -6.32 0.03 -3.02
C SER A 240 -6.34 -0.27 -4.51
N SER A 241 -6.16 -1.53 -4.91
CA SER A 241 -6.09 -1.92 -6.31
C SER A 241 -7.48 -2.05 -6.93
N PRO A 242 -7.81 -1.32 -8.01
CA PRO A 242 -9.06 -1.52 -8.74
C PRO A 242 -8.96 -2.74 -9.67
N ASP A 243 -8.97 -3.95 -9.10
CA ASP A 243 -8.87 -5.22 -9.82
C ASP A 243 -10.07 -6.17 -9.58
N SER A 244 -11.08 -5.72 -8.82
CA SER A 244 -12.26 -6.47 -8.43
C SER A 244 -11.97 -7.78 -7.67
N ILE A 245 -10.86 -7.83 -6.94
CA ILE A 245 -10.50 -8.95 -6.08
C ILE A 245 -10.65 -8.53 -4.62
N ASN A 246 -11.30 -9.37 -3.80
CA ASN A 246 -11.22 -9.19 -2.34
C ASN A 246 -9.84 -9.69 -1.86
N ASN A 247 -8.79 -8.88 -1.94
CA ASN A 247 -7.42 -9.30 -1.62
C ASN A 247 -6.71 -8.36 -0.65
N THR A 248 -7.48 -7.78 0.27
CA THR A 248 -7.04 -6.85 1.32
C THR A 248 -5.66 -7.22 1.89
N THR A 249 -4.78 -6.23 2.00
CA THR A 249 -3.44 -6.40 2.58
C THR A 249 -3.26 -5.54 3.81
N GLN A 250 -2.32 -5.93 4.67
CA GLN A 250 -1.84 -5.04 5.72
C GLN A 250 -1.03 -3.89 5.12
N ILE A 251 -0.99 -2.74 5.81
CA ILE A 251 -0.12 -1.63 5.42
C ILE A 251 1.35 -2.10 5.49
N PRO A 252 2.12 -2.03 4.40
CA PRO A 252 3.50 -2.49 4.41
C PRO A 252 4.44 -1.47 5.09
N SER A 253 5.54 -1.97 5.66
CA SER A 253 6.69 -1.13 5.99
C SER A 253 7.32 -0.55 4.72
N ILE A 254 7.98 0.60 4.83
CA ILE A 254 8.68 1.24 3.71
C ILE A 254 10.20 1.27 3.88
N PHE A 255 10.76 0.31 4.62
CA PHE A 255 12.20 0.02 4.61
C PHE A 255 12.57 -0.63 3.27
N THR A 256 12.85 0.21 2.27
CA THR A 256 12.75 -0.14 0.84
C THR A 256 14.10 -0.38 0.15
N PHE A 257 15.20 -0.01 0.79
CA PHE A 257 16.51 -0.12 0.18
C PHE A 257 16.89 -1.58 -0.06
N LYS A 258 17.09 -1.93 -1.34
CA LYS A 258 17.44 -3.29 -1.80
C LYS A 258 16.40 -4.37 -1.47
N THR A 259 15.12 -3.98 -1.38
CA THR A 259 14.00 -4.92 -1.13
C THR A 259 13.02 -5.03 -2.31
N ASN A 260 13.43 -4.58 -3.51
CA ASN A 260 12.68 -4.67 -4.75
C ASN A 260 12.48 -6.15 -5.19
N PRO A 261 11.46 -6.50 -5.99
CA PRO A 261 10.34 -5.65 -6.38
C PRO A 261 9.42 -5.32 -5.17
N TYR A 262 8.50 -4.39 -5.36
CA TYR A 262 7.68 -3.81 -4.30
C TYR A 262 6.27 -4.41 -4.25
N GLY A 263 5.47 -4.01 -3.26
CA GLY A 263 4.22 -4.70 -2.95
C GLY A 263 4.46 -6.13 -2.41
N PHE A 264 3.38 -6.84 -2.07
CA PHE A 264 3.47 -8.23 -1.60
C PHE A 264 3.62 -9.23 -2.76
N ASP A 265 3.03 -8.91 -3.90
CA ASP A 265 3.01 -9.70 -5.13
C ASP A 265 4.18 -9.39 -6.09
N GLY A 266 5.06 -8.46 -5.73
CA GLY A 266 6.23 -8.10 -6.54
C GLY A 266 5.93 -7.19 -7.73
N GLN A 267 4.86 -6.42 -7.64
CA GLN A 267 4.56 -5.35 -8.58
C GLN A 267 5.58 -4.18 -8.51
N PHE A 268 5.44 -3.23 -9.44
CA PHE A 268 6.26 -2.02 -9.50
C PHE A 268 7.76 -2.34 -9.54
N ALA A 269 8.13 -3.28 -10.41
CA ALA A 269 9.48 -3.83 -10.47
C ALA A 269 10.44 -3.02 -11.37
N VAL A 270 9.93 -2.04 -12.12
CA VAL A 270 10.71 -1.29 -13.13
C VAL A 270 10.61 0.21 -12.88
N GLY A 271 11.64 0.95 -13.30
CA GLY A 271 11.71 2.40 -13.12
C GLY A 271 12.82 2.83 -12.16
N PRO A 272 12.96 4.15 -11.92
CA PRO A 272 13.90 4.68 -10.94
C PRO A 272 13.73 4.04 -9.57
N PHE A 273 14.85 3.88 -8.87
CA PHE A 273 14.96 3.23 -7.57
C PHE A 273 14.38 1.81 -7.59
N ALA A 274 14.70 1.04 -8.64
CA ALA A 274 14.24 -0.33 -8.88
C ALA A 274 12.70 -0.46 -8.90
N GLY A 275 12.01 0.61 -9.30
CA GLY A 275 10.56 0.71 -9.33
C GLY A 275 9.91 1.32 -8.10
N LEU A 276 10.67 1.84 -7.13
CA LEU A 276 10.11 2.54 -5.97
C LEU A 276 9.37 3.83 -6.40
N SER A 277 9.84 4.47 -7.48
CA SER A 277 9.12 5.59 -8.08
C SER A 277 7.82 5.16 -8.78
N ALA A 278 7.73 3.92 -9.24
CA ALA A 278 6.52 3.37 -9.85
C ALA A 278 5.45 3.07 -8.78
N ILE A 279 5.82 2.55 -7.61
CA ILE A 279 4.86 2.35 -6.51
C ILE A 279 4.35 3.68 -5.95
N ASN A 280 5.23 4.68 -5.76
CA ASN A 280 4.80 6.03 -5.38
C ASN A 280 3.84 6.59 -6.42
N ASN A 281 4.16 6.41 -7.70
CA ASN A 281 3.26 6.80 -8.78
C ASN A 281 1.91 6.05 -8.70
N GLY A 282 1.92 4.74 -8.44
CA GLY A 282 0.72 3.91 -8.31
C GLY A 282 -0.25 4.45 -7.27
N VAL A 283 0.27 4.80 -6.08
CA VAL A 283 -0.52 5.40 -5.00
C VAL A 283 -1.20 6.70 -5.45
N HIS A 284 -0.46 7.59 -6.12
CA HIS A 284 -0.96 8.91 -6.52
C HIS A 284 -1.82 8.91 -7.80
N SER A 285 -1.58 8.00 -8.73
CA SER A 285 -2.19 8.02 -10.06
C SER A 285 -3.24 6.94 -10.29
N SER A 286 -3.08 5.75 -9.71
CA SER A 286 -3.94 4.59 -10.01
C SER A 286 -4.81 4.17 -8.83
N GLU A 287 -4.24 4.10 -7.63
CA GLU A 287 -4.92 3.52 -6.47
C GLU A 287 -5.93 4.48 -5.85
N ILE A 288 -5.57 5.76 -5.76
CA ILE A 288 -6.43 6.80 -5.19
C ILE A 288 -7.32 7.48 -6.25
N ASN A 289 -6.93 7.46 -7.53
CA ASN A 289 -7.73 8.03 -8.61
C ASN A 289 -8.91 7.10 -8.92
N LEU A 290 -10.11 7.51 -8.52
CA LEU A 290 -11.32 6.69 -8.65
C LEU A 290 -11.83 6.61 -10.08
N LEU A 291 -11.53 7.62 -10.89
CA LEU A 291 -12.04 7.73 -12.26
C LEU A 291 -11.13 7.02 -13.25
N ALA A 292 -9.81 7.13 -13.11
CA ALA A 292 -8.87 6.59 -14.11
C ALA A 292 -9.06 5.10 -14.46
N ALA A 293 -9.62 4.27 -13.57
CA ALA A 293 -9.87 2.86 -13.87
C ALA A 293 -10.98 2.62 -14.90
N PHE A 294 -11.88 3.59 -15.17
CA PHE A 294 -12.96 3.42 -16.14
C PHE A 294 -12.46 3.12 -17.55
N GLN A 295 -11.29 3.66 -17.93
CA GLN A 295 -10.73 3.47 -19.28
C GLN A 295 -10.32 2.02 -19.58
N LEU A 296 -10.06 1.23 -18.53
CA LEU A 296 -9.68 -0.18 -18.63
C LEU A 296 -10.77 -1.13 -18.13
N SER A 297 -11.89 -0.62 -17.61
CA SER A 297 -12.86 -1.44 -16.86
C SER A 297 -13.44 -2.58 -17.70
N GLU A 298 -13.71 -2.34 -18.99
CA GLU A 298 -14.28 -3.38 -19.87
C GLU A 298 -13.26 -4.52 -20.08
N LYS A 299 -12.00 -4.17 -20.36
CA LYS A 299 -10.95 -5.15 -20.66
C LYS A 299 -10.40 -5.86 -19.42
N ALA A 300 -10.31 -5.15 -18.30
CA ALA A 300 -9.66 -5.65 -17.08
C ALA A 300 -10.65 -6.20 -16.04
N LEU A 301 -11.85 -5.62 -15.95
CA LEU A 301 -12.86 -5.96 -14.93
C LEU A 301 -14.12 -6.60 -15.52
N ASN A 302 -14.25 -6.64 -16.85
CA ASN A 302 -15.47 -7.05 -17.56
C ASN A 302 -16.70 -6.20 -17.14
N ILE A 303 -16.48 -4.89 -16.96
CA ILE A 303 -17.51 -3.90 -16.64
C ILE A 303 -17.47 -2.80 -17.70
N ASP A 304 -18.59 -2.59 -18.38
CA ASP A 304 -18.77 -1.51 -19.36
C ASP A 304 -18.31 -0.15 -18.78
N SER A 305 -17.58 0.63 -19.57
CA SER A 305 -16.96 1.89 -19.10
C SER A 305 -17.98 2.93 -18.65
N GLU A 306 -19.15 2.98 -19.29
CA GLU A 306 -20.25 3.86 -18.93
C GLU A 306 -20.97 3.35 -17.69
N VAL A 307 -21.10 2.03 -17.51
CA VAL A 307 -21.61 1.44 -16.24
C VAL A 307 -20.68 1.76 -15.08
N TYR A 308 -19.36 1.66 -15.27
CA TYR A 308 -18.36 2.04 -14.26
C TYR A 308 -18.52 3.52 -13.87
N LEU A 309 -18.45 4.42 -14.86
CA LEU A 309 -18.58 5.86 -14.62
C LEU A 309 -19.94 6.22 -14.02
N GLY A 310 -21.02 5.63 -14.52
CA GLY A 310 -22.37 5.86 -14.04
C GLY A 310 -22.53 5.46 -12.57
N THR A 311 -22.00 4.30 -12.18
CA THR A 311 -21.99 3.84 -10.78
C THR A 311 -21.21 4.80 -9.89
N VAL A 312 -20.03 5.25 -10.32
CA VAL A 312 -19.19 6.20 -9.57
C VAL A 312 -19.87 7.57 -9.43
N LEU A 313 -20.56 8.05 -10.46
CA LEU A 313 -21.11 9.40 -10.52
C LEU A 313 -22.54 9.51 -9.97
N GLN A 314 -23.35 8.45 -9.97
CA GLN A 314 -24.79 8.57 -9.67
C GLN A 314 -25.10 9.19 -8.30
N ASN A 315 -24.24 8.94 -7.29
CA ASN A 315 -24.35 9.51 -5.95
C ASN A 315 -23.14 10.38 -5.55
N ALA A 316 -22.40 10.93 -6.52
CA ALA A 316 -21.23 11.78 -6.27
C ALA A 316 -21.44 12.80 -5.12
N ALA A 317 -20.42 12.95 -4.26
CA ALA A 317 -20.50 13.79 -3.08
C ALA A 317 -20.76 15.27 -3.40
N ASP A 318 -20.19 15.78 -4.49
CA ASP A 318 -20.54 17.06 -5.10
C ASP A 318 -21.79 16.89 -5.99
N PRO A 319 -22.93 17.53 -5.65
CA PRO A 319 -24.16 17.41 -6.43
C PRO A 319 -24.03 17.86 -7.90
N ARG A 320 -23.02 18.68 -8.24
CA ARG A 320 -22.76 19.13 -9.62
C ARG A 320 -22.23 18.01 -10.51
N LEU A 321 -21.61 16.98 -9.92
CA LEU A 321 -21.05 15.84 -10.63
C LEU A 321 -22.07 14.72 -10.86
N ARG A 322 -23.15 14.70 -10.05
CA ARG A 322 -24.18 13.65 -10.12
C ARG A 322 -24.82 13.59 -11.49
N LEU A 323 -25.09 12.37 -11.97
CA LEU A 323 -25.92 12.17 -13.16
C LEU A 323 -27.24 12.95 -13.02
N PRO A 324 -27.78 13.56 -14.09
CA PRO A 324 -28.99 14.35 -14.00
C PRO A 324 -30.22 13.48 -13.69
N PRO A 325 -31.31 14.05 -13.15
CA PRO A 325 -32.61 13.39 -13.16
C PRO A 325 -33.25 13.48 -14.56
N GLY A 326 -34.13 12.54 -14.89
CA GLY A 326 -34.90 12.55 -16.13
C GLY A 326 -34.34 11.62 -17.22
N GLU A 327 -34.17 12.15 -18.42
CA GLU A 327 -33.74 11.37 -19.60
C GLU A 327 -32.38 10.71 -19.37
N PRO A 328 -32.21 9.43 -19.80
CA PRO A 328 -30.92 8.75 -19.74
C PRO A 328 -29.83 9.52 -20.48
N VAL A 329 -28.66 9.60 -19.86
CA VAL A 329 -27.46 10.19 -20.45
C VAL A 329 -26.37 9.14 -20.55
N GLN A 330 -25.42 9.34 -21.46
CA GLN A 330 -24.14 8.63 -21.43
C GLN A 330 -23.24 9.28 -20.36
N PRO A 331 -22.83 8.57 -19.30
CA PRO A 331 -22.02 9.11 -18.20
C PRO A 331 -20.75 9.87 -18.61
N SER A 332 -19.99 9.39 -19.59
CA SER A 332 -18.80 10.08 -20.10
C SER A 332 -19.12 11.43 -20.76
N GLN A 333 -20.22 11.50 -21.53
CA GLN A 333 -20.72 12.74 -22.12
C GLN A 333 -21.22 13.72 -21.05
N TRP A 334 -21.91 13.20 -20.03
CA TRP A 334 -22.31 14.00 -18.87
C TRP A 334 -21.09 14.57 -18.15
N LEU A 335 -20.06 13.74 -17.90
CA LEU A 335 -18.83 14.16 -17.26
C LEU A 335 -18.14 15.27 -18.06
N ARG A 336 -18.05 15.16 -19.39
CA ARG A 336 -17.52 16.25 -20.24
C ARG A 336 -18.34 17.53 -20.15
N LYS A 337 -19.65 17.45 -19.93
CA LYS A 337 -20.51 18.63 -19.78
C LYS A 337 -20.27 19.38 -18.47
N VAL A 338 -20.06 18.67 -17.37
CA VAL A 338 -19.88 19.27 -16.03
C VAL A 338 -18.42 19.54 -15.67
N ALA A 339 -17.50 18.80 -16.30
CA ALA A 339 -16.05 18.91 -16.16
C ALA A 339 -15.40 18.84 -17.57
N PRO A 340 -15.46 19.93 -18.35
CA PRO A 340 -15.00 19.94 -19.74
C PRO A 340 -13.49 19.70 -19.88
N GLU A 341 -12.69 20.23 -18.96
CA GLU A 341 -11.23 20.13 -18.98
C GLU A 341 -10.74 18.94 -18.14
N ALA A 342 -10.51 17.79 -18.80
CA ALA A 342 -10.03 16.56 -18.15
C ALA A 342 -8.75 16.78 -17.32
N THR A 343 -7.85 17.62 -17.84
CA THR A 343 -6.55 17.94 -17.23
C THR A 343 -6.68 18.70 -15.92
N GLN A 344 -7.76 19.48 -15.75
CA GLN A 344 -8.02 20.22 -14.51
C GLN A 344 -8.84 19.42 -13.50
N ALA A 345 -9.68 18.50 -13.99
CA ALA A 345 -10.57 17.69 -13.17
C ALA A 345 -9.94 16.32 -12.83
N GLU A 346 -9.94 15.40 -13.77
CA GLU A 346 -9.64 13.97 -13.53
C GLU A 346 -8.15 13.66 -13.38
N LEU A 347 -7.30 14.48 -14.01
CA LEU A 347 -5.85 14.27 -14.00
C LEU A 347 -5.16 15.11 -12.92
N GLU A 348 -5.60 16.35 -12.69
CA GLU A 348 -4.99 17.33 -11.76
C GLU A 348 -3.46 17.42 -11.95
N ASP A 349 -2.70 16.67 -11.15
CA ASP A 349 -1.24 16.60 -11.14
C ASP A 349 -0.68 15.40 -11.93
N GLN A 350 -1.48 14.79 -12.81
CA GLN A 350 -1.11 13.60 -13.57
C GLN A 350 -0.93 13.91 -15.05
N VAL A 351 0.06 13.27 -15.66
CA VAL A 351 0.33 13.32 -17.11
C VAL A 351 0.30 11.91 -17.71
N SER A 352 -0.04 11.79 -18.98
CA SER A 352 0.05 10.51 -19.69
C SER A 352 1.51 10.10 -19.84
N ALA A 353 1.81 8.84 -19.53
CA ALA A 353 3.11 8.24 -19.84
C ALA A 353 3.32 8.22 -21.37
N PRO A 354 4.56 8.41 -21.87
CA PRO A 354 4.81 8.29 -23.29
C PRO A 354 4.54 6.86 -23.77
N GLY A 355 3.93 6.72 -24.94
CA GLY A 355 3.65 5.41 -25.55
C GLY A 355 2.41 4.69 -25.00
N THR A 356 1.63 5.29 -24.10
CA THR A 356 0.40 4.70 -23.56
C THR A 356 -0.88 5.22 -24.21
N ASP A 357 -0.80 5.82 -25.40
CA ASP A 357 -1.90 6.56 -26.07
C ASP A 357 -2.31 7.85 -25.32
N ALA A 358 -3.54 8.32 -25.52
CA ALA A 358 -4.05 9.58 -24.97
C ALA A 358 -5.27 9.33 -24.08
N TYR A 359 -5.38 10.10 -23.00
CA TYR A 359 -6.53 10.04 -22.11
C TYR A 359 -7.84 10.39 -22.87
N PRO A 360 -8.94 9.63 -22.69
CA PRO A 360 -9.17 8.56 -21.71
C PRO A 360 -9.00 7.13 -22.26
N ASN A 361 -8.06 6.89 -23.17
CA ASN A 361 -7.84 5.56 -23.79
C ASN A 361 -6.44 5.01 -23.47
N LEU A 362 -5.94 5.25 -22.25
CA LEU A 362 -4.56 4.91 -21.92
C LEU A 362 -4.36 3.40 -21.77
N GLN A 363 -3.21 2.91 -22.22
CA GLN A 363 -2.75 1.53 -21.97
C GLN A 363 -1.85 1.45 -20.72
N PRO A 364 -1.89 0.33 -19.96
CA PRO A 364 -0.96 0.11 -18.87
C PRO A 364 0.45 -0.25 -19.37
N SER A 365 1.45 -0.03 -18.53
CA SER A 365 2.81 -0.55 -18.68
C SER A 365 3.31 -1.06 -17.34
N LEU A 366 4.49 -1.69 -17.31
CA LEU A 366 5.10 -2.14 -16.05
C LEU A 366 5.45 -0.99 -15.08
N PHE A 367 5.54 0.26 -15.55
CA PHE A 367 5.76 1.44 -14.70
C PHE A 367 4.44 2.03 -14.17
N THR A 368 3.36 1.99 -14.97
CA THR A 368 2.06 2.58 -14.61
C THR A 368 0.91 1.72 -15.10
N TYR A 369 0.06 1.25 -14.19
CA TYR A 369 -1.04 0.34 -14.50
C TYR A 369 -2.31 1.01 -15.03
N ASN A 370 -2.32 2.33 -15.14
CA ASN A 370 -3.40 3.09 -15.79
C ASN A 370 -2.87 4.09 -16.83
N GLY A 371 -1.58 4.00 -17.17
CA GLY A 371 -0.95 4.89 -18.15
C GLY A 371 -0.72 6.32 -17.68
N LEU A 372 -1.01 6.65 -16.41
CA LEU A 372 -0.83 7.99 -15.83
C LEU A 372 0.41 8.04 -14.92
N ILE A 373 1.00 9.23 -14.85
CA ILE A 373 2.16 9.53 -14.01
C ILE A 373 1.89 10.78 -13.20
N PHE A 374 1.98 10.68 -11.87
CA PHE A 374 1.99 11.81 -10.94
C PHE A 374 3.23 12.67 -11.18
N SER A 375 3.02 13.88 -11.66
CA SER A 375 4.05 14.88 -11.93
C SER A 375 3.36 16.25 -11.90
N PRO A 376 3.33 16.91 -10.73
CA PRO A 376 2.80 18.27 -10.61
C PRO A 376 3.51 19.26 -11.54
N LYS A 377 2.87 20.40 -11.80
CA LYS A 377 3.43 21.47 -12.65
C LYS A 377 4.77 21.96 -12.10
N SER A 378 5.74 22.17 -12.99
CA SER A 378 7.09 22.56 -12.58
C SER A 378 7.16 23.94 -11.94
N GLU A 379 6.31 24.86 -12.39
CA GLU A 379 6.28 26.26 -11.93
C GLU A 379 5.07 26.54 -11.03
N ASN A 380 4.91 25.74 -9.97
CA ASN A 380 3.92 26.01 -8.93
C ASN A 380 4.60 26.19 -7.55
N PRO A 381 4.88 27.44 -7.11
CA PRO A 381 5.60 27.69 -5.86
C PRO A 381 4.81 27.28 -4.61
N ASP A 382 3.49 27.10 -4.73
CA ASP A 382 2.62 26.71 -3.61
C ASP A 382 2.55 25.19 -3.42
N ASP A 383 3.09 24.41 -4.36
CA ASP A 383 3.17 22.96 -4.25
C ASP A 383 4.61 22.49 -4.00
N ILE A 384 4.84 21.91 -2.83
CA ILE A 384 6.12 21.36 -2.41
C ILE A 384 6.59 20.18 -3.28
N ALA A 385 5.68 19.55 -4.04
CA ALA A 385 5.96 18.48 -4.98
C ALA A 385 6.26 18.97 -6.40
N SER A 386 6.23 20.29 -6.64
CA SER A 386 6.60 20.90 -7.92
C SER A 386 8.06 20.64 -8.27
N GLY A 387 8.29 20.25 -9.52
CA GLY A 387 9.60 20.02 -10.10
C GLY A 387 9.48 19.60 -11.56
N THR A 388 10.58 19.20 -12.17
CA THR A 388 10.54 18.56 -13.49
C THR A 388 9.83 17.20 -13.41
N PHE A 389 9.55 16.62 -14.57
CA PHE A 389 8.88 15.33 -14.69
C PHE A 389 9.46 14.29 -13.72
N LEU A 390 8.56 13.61 -12.99
CA LEU A 390 8.86 12.56 -12.01
C LEU A 390 9.64 13.01 -10.75
N PHE A 391 9.90 14.31 -10.56
CA PHE A 391 10.65 14.82 -9.41
C PHE A 391 10.13 14.31 -8.06
N ALA A 392 8.83 14.46 -7.79
CA ALA A 392 8.25 14.08 -6.50
C ALA A 392 8.37 12.58 -6.20
N ASN A 393 8.15 11.72 -7.21
CA ASN A 393 8.28 10.27 -7.06
C ASN A 393 9.73 9.87 -6.79
N ASN A 394 10.69 10.47 -7.50
CA ASN A 394 12.13 10.23 -7.30
C ASN A 394 12.59 10.74 -5.91
N ALA A 395 12.12 11.91 -5.48
CA ALA A 395 12.43 12.47 -4.17
C ALA A 395 11.93 11.58 -3.03
N MET A 396 10.66 11.18 -3.06
CA MET A 396 10.08 10.24 -2.08
C MET A 396 10.83 8.91 -2.08
N SER A 397 11.20 8.38 -3.26
CA SER A 397 11.96 7.12 -3.37
C SER A 397 13.35 7.23 -2.72
N ALA A 398 14.07 8.31 -2.96
CA ALA A 398 15.37 8.57 -2.34
C ALA A 398 15.23 8.64 -0.81
N PHE A 399 14.17 9.28 -0.31
CA PHE A 399 13.86 9.33 1.11
C PHE A 399 13.54 7.96 1.70
N GLN A 400 12.62 7.21 1.10
CA GLN A 400 12.22 5.88 1.57
C GLN A 400 13.42 4.91 1.63
N ASN A 401 14.30 4.94 0.63
CA ASN A 401 15.53 4.14 0.62
C ASN A 401 16.58 4.61 1.64
N SER A 402 16.45 5.81 2.20
CA SER A 402 17.31 6.27 3.31
C SER A 402 16.89 5.71 4.67
N LEU A 403 15.66 5.18 4.78
CA LEU A 403 15.13 4.64 6.02
C LEU A 403 15.75 3.29 6.36
N VAL A 404 16.11 3.13 7.63
CA VAL A 404 16.61 1.88 8.20
C VAL A 404 15.78 1.55 9.43
N PRO A 405 15.31 0.30 9.60
CA PRO A 405 14.61 -0.09 10.81
C PRO A 405 15.52 0.08 12.03
N PRO A 406 15.03 0.66 13.14
CA PRO A 406 15.80 0.76 14.36
C PRO A 406 16.03 -0.63 14.98
N ALA A 407 17.16 -0.79 15.67
CA ALA A 407 17.47 -1.99 16.44
C ALA A 407 16.40 -2.31 17.49
N ASN A 408 16.13 -3.60 17.72
CA ASN A 408 15.19 -4.04 18.73
C ASN A 408 15.81 -3.88 20.13
N ARG A 409 15.33 -2.89 20.89
CA ARG A 409 15.83 -2.58 22.24
C ARG A 409 14.95 -3.12 23.37
N THR A 410 14.05 -4.06 23.08
CA THR A 410 13.21 -4.69 24.10
C THR A 410 14.06 -5.45 25.13
N PRO A 411 13.66 -5.50 26.40
CA PRO A 411 14.34 -6.30 27.42
C PRO A 411 14.50 -7.78 27.03
N GLU A 412 13.51 -8.33 26.33
CA GLU A 412 13.44 -9.71 25.84
C GLU A 412 14.56 -9.96 24.83
N ASN A 413 14.68 -9.10 23.81
CA ASN A 413 15.73 -9.20 22.81
C ASN A 413 17.14 -9.03 23.41
N LEU A 414 17.32 -8.09 24.35
CA LEU A 414 18.60 -7.92 25.05
C LEU A 414 19.00 -9.18 25.83
N ARG A 415 18.04 -9.90 26.45
CA ARG A 415 18.30 -11.20 27.10
C ARG A 415 18.65 -12.28 26.08
N ALA A 416 17.98 -12.30 24.93
CA ALA A 416 18.27 -13.25 23.85
C ALA A 416 19.69 -13.07 23.27
N LEU A 417 20.11 -11.83 23.03
CA LEU A 417 21.47 -11.50 22.60
C LEU A 417 22.52 -11.95 23.61
N LYS A 418 22.30 -11.66 24.90
CA LYS A 418 23.24 -11.98 25.98
C LYS A 418 23.38 -13.49 26.21
N SER A 419 22.27 -14.24 26.14
CA SER A 419 22.25 -15.69 26.31
C SER A 419 22.80 -16.47 25.10
N GLY A 420 23.11 -15.77 24.00
CA GLY A 420 23.53 -16.39 22.74
C GLY A 420 22.39 -17.05 21.96
N SER A 421 21.13 -16.83 22.36
CA SER A 421 19.94 -17.36 21.67
C SER A 421 19.89 -16.93 20.21
N VAL A 422 20.10 -15.64 19.93
CA VAL A 422 20.14 -15.08 18.57
C VAL A 422 21.17 -15.80 17.67
N ARG A 423 22.36 -16.10 18.21
CA ARG A 423 23.40 -16.83 17.45
C ARG A 423 23.04 -18.29 17.17
N ARG A 424 22.30 -18.94 18.07
CA ARG A 424 21.79 -20.30 17.83
C ARG A 424 20.65 -20.25 16.82
N GLY A 425 19.78 -19.25 16.90
CA GLY A 425 18.68 -19.03 15.97
C GLY A 425 19.14 -18.82 14.53
N ALA A 426 20.23 -18.08 14.32
CA ALA A 426 20.84 -17.94 13.00
C ALA A 426 21.24 -19.30 12.37
N LYS A 427 21.68 -20.27 13.19
CA LYS A 427 21.96 -21.64 12.71
C LYS A 427 20.67 -22.38 12.37
N VAL A 428 19.64 -22.24 13.19
CA VAL A 428 18.32 -22.83 12.92
C VAL A 428 17.74 -22.28 11.61
N PHE A 429 17.87 -20.97 11.38
CA PHE A 429 17.43 -20.30 10.15
C PHE A 429 18.09 -20.90 8.89
N GLN A 430 19.39 -21.23 8.97
CA GLN A 430 20.09 -21.93 7.89
C GLN A 430 19.62 -23.39 7.75
N GLN A 431 19.48 -24.11 8.87
CA GLN A 431 19.07 -25.51 8.91
C GLN A 431 17.63 -25.73 8.42
N ALA A 432 16.74 -24.77 8.67
CA ALA A 432 15.35 -24.76 8.24
C ALA A 432 15.18 -24.25 6.79
N ASN A 433 16.29 -24.04 6.07
CA ASN A 433 16.32 -23.52 4.69
C ASN A 433 15.72 -22.12 4.50
N CYS A 434 15.47 -21.35 5.55
CA CYS A 434 14.94 -19.99 5.43
C CYS A 434 15.86 -19.09 4.60
N ALA A 435 17.18 -19.29 4.72
CA ALA A 435 18.20 -18.53 3.99
C ALA A 435 18.25 -18.79 2.47
N THR A 436 17.44 -19.72 1.94
CA THR A 436 17.37 -19.98 0.49
C THR A 436 16.63 -18.87 -0.26
N CYS A 437 15.58 -18.31 0.34
CA CYS A 437 14.85 -17.15 -0.15
C CYS A 437 15.19 -15.89 0.67
N HIS A 438 15.33 -15.99 1.99
CA HIS A 438 15.62 -14.83 2.84
C HIS A 438 17.13 -14.59 3.01
N ILE A 439 17.78 -14.16 1.93
CA ILE A 439 19.25 -14.03 1.82
C ILE A 439 19.75 -12.76 2.54
N PRO A 440 20.75 -12.85 3.46
CA PRO A 440 21.38 -11.68 4.09
C PRO A 440 22.06 -10.74 3.08
N PRO A 441 22.25 -9.44 3.40
CA PRO A 441 21.92 -8.79 4.67
C PRO A 441 20.50 -8.18 4.73
N PHE A 442 19.76 -8.22 3.61
CA PHE A 442 18.38 -7.70 3.52
C PHE A 442 17.31 -8.76 3.76
N PHE A 443 17.70 -10.02 3.89
CA PHE A 443 16.82 -11.16 4.16
C PHE A 443 15.70 -11.30 3.12
N THR A 444 16.09 -11.19 1.85
CA THR A 444 15.25 -11.39 0.67
C THR A 444 16.16 -11.70 -0.51
N ASP A 445 15.71 -12.54 -1.43
CA ASP A 445 16.36 -12.84 -2.69
C ASP A 445 15.88 -11.94 -3.82
N ASN A 446 14.93 -11.03 -3.51
CA ASN A 446 14.35 -10.06 -4.44
C ASN A 446 13.68 -10.74 -5.66
N LYS A 447 13.16 -11.97 -5.47
CA LYS A 447 12.41 -12.72 -6.48
C LYS A 447 10.94 -12.83 -6.15
N ILE A 448 10.16 -13.05 -7.21
CA ILE A 448 8.77 -13.46 -7.14
C ILE A 448 8.73 -14.97 -7.31
N HIS A 449 8.15 -15.66 -6.34
CA HIS A 449 7.88 -17.09 -6.40
C HIS A 449 6.42 -17.33 -6.75
N SER A 450 6.18 -18.31 -7.61
CA SER A 450 4.82 -18.69 -8.00
C SER A 450 4.04 -19.19 -6.79
N VAL A 451 2.73 -18.92 -6.74
CA VAL A 451 1.90 -19.39 -5.62
C VAL A 451 1.89 -20.92 -5.51
N GLU A 452 2.04 -21.63 -6.62
CA GLU A 452 2.18 -23.10 -6.66
C GLU A 452 3.44 -23.61 -5.96
N GLU A 453 4.54 -22.85 -6.05
CA GLU A 453 5.82 -23.20 -5.42
C GLU A 453 5.74 -23.02 -3.89
N ILE A 454 5.19 -21.89 -3.43
CA ILE A 454 5.27 -21.49 -2.02
C ILE A 454 4.04 -21.85 -1.19
N GLY A 455 2.88 -22.15 -1.80
CA GLY A 455 1.70 -22.64 -1.06
C GLY A 455 1.08 -21.63 -0.09
N THR A 456 0.86 -20.39 -0.53
CA THR A 456 0.21 -19.32 0.28
C THR A 456 -1.22 -19.06 -0.20
N ASN A 457 -2.00 -18.26 0.53
CA ASN A 457 -3.32 -17.79 0.06
C ASN A 457 -3.17 -17.13 -1.33
N PRO A 458 -3.92 -17.57 -2.37
CA PRO A 458 -3.72 -17.11 -3.74
C PRO A 458 -4.48 -15.83 -4.12
N ALA A 459 -5.26 -15.25 -3.20
CA ALA A 459 -6.16 -14.14 -3.54
C ALA A 459 -5.38 -12.92 -4.04
N ARG A 460 -4.36 -12.46 -3.30
CA ARG A 460 -3.53 -11.31 -3.71
C ARG A 460 -2.58 -11.63 -4.86
N ALA A 461 -2.02 -12.83 -4.93
CA ALA A 461 -1.12 -13.23 -6.01
C ALA A 461 -1.70 -13.00 -7.43
N ARG A 462 -3.02 -13.06 -7.58
CA ARG A 462 -3.72 -12.86 -8.87
C ARG A 462 -3.91 -11.40 -9.27
N ALA A 463 -3.54 -10.46 -8.41
CA ALA A 463 -3.66 -9.05 -8.71
C ALA A 463 -3.00 -8.73 -10.07
N ARG A 464 -3.70 -7.95 -10.89
CA ARG A 464 -3.22 -7.44 -12.19
C ARG A 464 -2.92 -8.50 -13.27
N LEU A 465 -3.21 -9.78 -13.06
CA LEU A 465 -3.15 -10.79 -14.13
C LEU A 465 -3.99 -10.38 -15.34
N GLY A 466 -5.15 -9.75 -15.11
CA GLY A 466 -6.03 -9.22 -16.15
C GLY A 466 -5.42 -8.10 -17.00
N LEU A 467 -4.31 -7.48 -16.56
CA LEU A 467 -3.62 -6.44 -17.33
C LEU A 467 -2.54 -7.00 -18.26
N ASN A 468 -2.12 -8.26 -18.12
CA ASN A 468 -0.95 -8.80 -18.84
C ASN A 468 -1.05 -8.63 -20.37
N GLN A 469 -2.25 -8.81 -20.93
CA GLN A 469 -2.48 -8.68 -22.38
C GLN A 469 -2.60 -7.23 -22.86
N LEU A 470 -2.64 -6.27 -21.94
CA LEU A 470 -2.82 -4.84 -22.22
C LEU A 470 -1.50 -4.06 -22.10
N LEU A 471 -0.43 -4.68 -21.60
CA LEU A 471 0.84 -4.01 -21.33
C LEU A 471 1.50 -3.51 -22.62
N VAL A 472 1.85 -2.23 -22.65
CA VAL A 472 2.76 -1.63 -23.63
C VAL A 472 4.17 -1.47 -23.05
N PRO A 473 5.22 -1.37 -23.88
CA PRO A 473 6.58 -1.16 -23.39
C PRO A 473 6.67 0.08 -22.49
N PRO A 474 7.25 -0.02 -21.28
CA PRO A 474 7.32 1.09 -20.36
C PRO A 474 8.29 2.17 -20.86
N LYS A 475 7.81 3.40 -20.92
CA LYS A 475 8.59 4.58 -21.30
C LYS A 475 8.33 5.74 -20.33
N LEU A 476 9.29 6.65 -20.23
CA LEU A 476 9.24 7.85 -19.41
C LEU A 476 9.72 9.06 -20.20
N TYR A 477 9.30 10.28 -19.85
CA TYR A 477 10.00 11.48 -20.35
C TYR A 477 11.36 11.61 -19.63
N THR A 478 12.30 12.33 -20.24
CA THR A 478 13.57 12.64 -19.55
C THR A 478 13.32 13.47 -18.29
N PHE A 479 14.12 13.29 -17.25
CA PHE A 479 13.85 13.90 -15.93
C PHE A 479 14.13 15.41 -15.88
N ASP A 480 14.68 16.01 -16.94
CA ASP A 480 14.80 17.45 -17.14
C ASP A 480 13.58 18.08 -17.81
N THR A 481 12.60 17.26 -18.24
CA THR A 481 11.40 17.73 -18.93
C THR A 481 10.51 18.55 -17.99
N PRO A 482 10.11 19.78 -18.36
CA PRO A 482 9.16 20.56 -17.57
C PRO A 482 7.74 20.00 -17.68
N VAL A 483 6.89 20.32 -16.70
CA VAL A 483 5.46 20.02 -16.69
C VAL A 483 4.69 21.34 -16.70
N PRO A 484 3.82 21.62 -17.69
CA PRO A 484 3.27 20.70 -18.70
C PRO A 484 4.29 20.20 -19.74
N ILE A 485 4.09 18.95 -20.18
CA ILE A 485 5.00 18.26 -21.09
C ILE A 485 5.04 18.95 -22.47
N PRO A 486 6.20 19.41 -22.95
CA PRO A 486 6.34 19.95 -24.30
C PRO A 486 6.10 18.89 -25.38
N ALA A 487 5.55 19.29 -26.53
CA ALA A 487 5.24 18.36 -27.64
C ALA A 487 6.47 17.61 -28.19
N ASN A 488 7.67 18.16 -28.01
CA ASN A 488 8.95 17.59 -28.44
C ASN A 488 9.78 17.05 -27.26
N ALA A 489 9.15 16.76 -26.13
CA ALA A 489 9.83 16.17 -24.98
C ALA A 489 10.54 14.86 -25.35
N GLN A 490 11.74 14.68 -24.83
CA GLN A 490 12.52 13.46 -25.06
C GLN A 490 11.97 12.31 -24.21
N VAL A 491 12.10 11.09 -24.74
CA VAL A 491 11.55 9.89 -24.13
C VAL A 491 12.68 8.88 -23.88
N LEU A 492 12.62 8.25 -22.73
CA LEU A 492 13.48 7.17 -22.25
C LEU A 492 12.72 5.85 -22.33
N ASP A 493 13.39 4.80 -22.82
CA ASP A 493 12.93 3.44 -22.61
C ASP A 493 13.27 3.00 -21.18
N VAL A 494 12.31 2.39 -20.48
CA VAL A 494 12.53 1.86 -19.12
C VAL A 494 13.06 0.42 -19.25
N PRO A 495 14.24 0.10 -18.69
CA PRO A 495 14.78 -1.25 -18.76
C PRO A 495 13.89 -2.29 -18.06
N THR A 496 13.71 -3.44 -18.71
CA THR A 496 12.93 -4.60 -18.18
C THR A 496 13.74 -5.90 -18.15
N GLU A 497 14.99 -5.86 -18.62
CA GLU A 497 15.89 -7.01 -18.69
C GLU A 497 16.13 -7.62 -17.31
N GLY A 498 15.94 -8.94 -17.19
CA GLY A 498 16.08 -9.68 -15.93
C GLY A 498 14.88 -9.54 -14.98
N ILE A 499 13.84 -8.80 -15.37
CA ILE A 499 12.60 -8.63 -14.61
C ILE A 499 11.44 -9.35 -15.30
N SER A 500 11.30 -9.15 -16.62
CA SER A 500 10.28 -9.79 -17.45
C SER A 500 10.89 -10.38 -18.72
N ASP A 501 10.21 -11.38 -19.31
CA ASP A 501 10.69 -12.04 -20.54
C ASP A 501 10.64 -11.10 -21.76
N THR A 502 9.66 -10.19 -21.77
CA THR A 502 9.54 -9.11 -22.74
C THR A 502 9.12 -7.80 -22.05
N PRO A 503 9.27 -6.63 -22.70
CA PRO A 503 8.78 -5.36 -22.15
C PRO A 503 7.25 -5.27 -21.96
N THR A 504 6.49 -6.25 -22.48
CA THR A 504 5.01 -6.27 -22.49
C THR A 504 4.45 -7.51 -21.78
N THR A 505 5.21 -8.10 -20.87
CA THR A 505 4.78 -9.23 -20.04
C THR A 505 5.01 -8.90 -18.57
N LEU A 506 4.16 -9.43 -17.70
CA LEU A 506 4.36 -9.32 -16.25
C LEU A 506 5.73 -9.88 -15.80
N PRO A 507 6.25 -9.44 -14.65
CA PRO A 507 7.48 -9.98 -14.06
C PRO A 507 7.51 -11.51 -13.95
N GLN A 508 8.71 -12.07 -14.07
CA GLN A 508 8.96 -13.51 -13.91
C GLN A 508 8.47 -14.00 -12.54
N GLY A 509 7.82 -15.17 -12.51
CA GLY A 509 7.23 -15.76 -11.31
C GLY A 509 5.75 -15.42 -11.07
N ILE A 510 5.19 -14.42 -11.77
CA ILE A 510 3.76 -14.08 -11.68
C ILE A 510 2.90 -14.98 -12.55
N LEU A 511 3.33 -15.29 -13.78
CA LEU A 511 2.49 -16.07 -14.71
C LEU A 511 2.61 -17.59 -14.47
N PRO A 512 1.53 -18.36 -14.66
CA PRO A 512 0.19 -17.94 -15.11
C PRO A 512 -0.78 -17.55 -13.98
N ASN A 513 -0.51 -17.95 -12.74
CA ASN A 513 -1.52 -18.00 -11.66
C ASN A 513 -1.29 -17.03 -10.50
N GLY A 514 -0.25 -16.20 -10.62
CA GLY A 514 0.17 -15.25 -9.61
C GLY A 514 1.38 -15.72 -8.80
N GLY A 515 1.96 -14.79 -8.06
CA GLY A 515 3.10 -15.05 -7.20
C GLY A 515 3.22 -14.04 -6.08
N TYR A 516 4.14 -14.30 -5.16
CA TYR A 516 4.53 -13.37 -4.12
C TYR A 516 6.03 -13.14 -4.16
N LYS A 517 6.42 -11.90 -3.90
CA LYS A 517 7.83 -11.59 -3.71
C LYS A 517 8.28 -12.01 -2.32
N THR A 518 9.51 -12.52 -2.20
CA THR A 518 10.11 -12.78 -0.90
C THR A 518 10.28 -11.44 -0.16
N THR A 519 9.45 -11.17 0.84
CA THR A 519 9.52 -9.92 1.60
C THR A 519 10.80 -9.89 2.44
N SER A 520 11.40 -8.71 2.58
CA SER A 520 12.51 -8.53 3.52
C SER A 520 12.04 -8.83 4.95
N LEU A 521 12.88 -9.53 5.72
CA LEU A 521 12.66 -9.76 7.15
C LEU A 521 13.23 -8.64 8.03
N ARG A 522 13.65 -7.52 7.43
CA ARG A 522 14.10 -6.33 8.16
C ARG A 522 12.88 -5.63 8.77
N GLY A 523 12.96 -5.25 10.04
CA GLY A 523 11.91 -4.53 10.75
C GLY A 523 10.77 -5.40 11.30
N LEU A 524 10.92 -6.73 11.39
CA LEU A 524 9.84 -7.63 11.84
C LEU A 524 9.26 -7.28 13.21
N ASP A 525 10.10 -6.83 14.15
CA ASP A 525 9.66 -6.41 15.51
C ASP A 525 8.65 -5.24 15.48
N LEU A 526 8.63 -4.47 14.38
CA LEU A 526 7.84 -3.26 14.23
C LEU A 526 6.65 -3.44 13.27
N SER A 527 6.54 -4.60 12.61
CA SER A 527 5.60 -4.79 11.50
C SER A 527 4.68 -5.98 11.69
N ALA A 528 4.52 -6.48 12.92
CA ALA A 528 3.53 -7.50 13.21
C ALA A 528 2.11 -6.96 12.92
N PRO A 529 1.19 -7.80 12.42
CA PRO A 529 1.30 -9.24 12.15
C PRO A 529 1.98 -9.61 10.82
N TYR A 530 2.03 -10.90 10.47
CA TYR A 530 2.84 -11.38 9.34
C TYR A 530 2.02 -12.00 8.21
N LEU A 531 2.70 -12.19 7.07
CA LEU A 531 2.15 -12.43 5.73
C LEU A 531 1.52 -11.19 5.10
N HIS A 532 1.13 -11.29 3.83
CA HIS A 532 0.53 -10.17 3.08
C HIS A 532 -0.83 -9.74 3.65
N ASP A 533 -1.59 -10.69 4.16
CA ASP A 533 -2.93 -10.52 4.70
C ASP A 533 -2.93 -10.19 6.20
N GLY A 534 -1.75 -10.15 6.84
CA GLY A 534 -1.62 -9.97 8.29
C GLY A 534 -2.27 -11.10 9.11
N GLY A 535 -2.66 -12.21 8.49
CA GLY A 535 -3.52 -13.23 9.09
C GLY A 535 -2.84 -14.02 10.20
N VAL A 536 -1.50 -14.07 10.21
CA VAL A 536 -0.72 -14.67 11.30
C VAL A 536 -0.54 -13.64 12.40
N ALA A 537 -1.55 -13.57 13.27
CA ALA A 537 -1.63 -12.64 14.39
C ALA A 537 -1.94 -13.38 15.69
N VAL A 538 -1.20 -13.06 16.76
CA VAL A 538 -1.45 -13.57 18.12
C VAL A 538 -1.32 -12.41 19.10
N ARG A 539 -2.33 -12.24 19.97
CA ARG A 539 -2.32 -11.21 21.01
C ARG A 539 -1.32 -11.58 22.12
N GLU A 540 -0.62 -10.58 22.65
CA GLU A 540 0.23 -10.73 23.84
C GLU A 540 -0.54 -11.46 24.97
N GLY A 541 0.15 -12.38 25.66
CA GLY A 541 -0.43 -13.16 26.76
C GLY A 541 -1.32 -14.33 26.36
N SER A 542 -1.51 -14.60 25.05
CA SER A 542 -2.29 -15.76 24.59
C SER A 542 -1.53 -17.08 24.69
N LEU A 543 -0.20 -17.00 24.80
CA LEU A 543 0.71 -18.11 24.94
C LEU A 543 1.42 -18.01 26.29
N ASP A 544 1.55 -19.14 26.99
CA ASP A 544 2.44 -19.29 28.14
C ASP A 544 3.65 -20.15 27.75
N PHE A 545 4.85 -19.72 28.16
CA PHE A 545 6.11 -20.31 27.73
C PHE A 545 6.86 -20.97 28.90
N ALA A 546 7.25 -22.22 28.71
CA ALA A 546 8.14 -22.92 29.62
C ALA A 546 9.62 -22.56 29.36
N LYS A 547 10.49 -22.93 30.30
CA LYS A 547 11.94 -22.63 30.24
C LYS A 547 12.67 -23.29 29.07
N ASP A 548 12.16 -24.40 28.56
CA ASP A 548 12.72 -25.13 27.42
C ASP A 548 12.22 -24.61 26.06
N GLY A 549 11.42 -23.54 26.07
CA GLY A 549 10.85 -22.93 24.88
C GLY A 549 9.56 -23.58 24.38
N SER A 550 9.07 -24.64 25.03
CA SER A 550 7.73 -25.16 24.80
C SER A 550 6.67 -24.16 25.26
N PHE A 551 5.48 -24.23 24.67
CA PHE A 551 4.41 -23.29 24.96
C PHE A 551 3.05 -23.98 25.02
N THR A 552 2.10 -23.32 25.67
CA THR A 552 0.69 -23.71 25.64
C THR A 552 -0.16 -22.50 25.27
N VAL A 553 -1.22 -22.72 24.50
CA VAL A 553 -2.25 -21.69 24.27
C VAL A 553 -3.11 -21.57 25.52
N VAL A 554 -3.01 -20.43 26.22
CA VAL A 554 -3.76 -20.15 27.45
C VAL A 554 -4.99 -19.28 27.21
N ASP A 555 -5.06 -18.60 26.06
CA ASP A 555 -6.22 -17.82 25.64
C ASP A 555 -6.48 -17.96 24.12
N ASN A 556 -7.39 -18.85 23.75
CA ASN A 556 -7.81 -19.04 22.36
C ASN A 556 -8.47 -17.80 21.75
N SER A 557 -9.03 -16.90 22.56
CA SER A 557 -9.68 -15.67 22.06
C SER A 557 -8.69 -14.60 21.58
N GLY A 558 -7.39 -14.83 21.79
CA GLY A 558 -6.31 -13.97 21.31
C GLY A 558 -5.67 -14.43 20.00
N LEU A 559 -6.15 -15.51 19.38
CA LEU A 559 -5.62 -16.03 18.12
C LEU A 559 -6.28 -15.38 16.89
N GLY A 560 -5.48 -15.13 15.86
CA GLY A 560 -5.91 -14.58 14.59
C GLY A 560 -6.25 -13.09 14.62
N LEU A 561 -6.56 -12.54 13.44
CA LEU A 561 -7.07 -11.19 13.28
C LEU A 561 -8.35 -10.98 14.08
N THR A 562 -9.18 -12.02 14.18
CA THR A 562 -10.42 -12.00 14.96
C THR A 562 -10.20 -11.74 16.46
N GLY A 563 -9.05 -12.15 17.01
CA GLY A 563 -8.65 -11.92 18.40
C GLY A 563 -7.77 -10.69 18.62
N THR A 564 -7.34 -10.04 17.53
CA THR A 564 -6.39 -8.93 17.52
C THR A 564 -6.99 -7.70 16.82
N LEU A 565 -6.59 -7.42 15.57
CA LEU A 565 -6.83 -6.17 14.87
C LEU A 565 -8.31 -5.94 14.52
N SER A 566 -9.11 -7.00 14.35
CA SER A 566 -10.58 -6.87 14.22
C SER A 566 -11.25 -6.39 15.52
N GLN A 567 -10.55 -6.46 16.65
CA GLN A 567 -10.97 -5.94 17.95
C GLN A 567 -10.12 -4.74 18.40
N THR A 568 -9.36 -4.10 17.50
CA THR A 568 -8.47 -2.97 17.83
C THR A 568 -7.35 -3.30 18.82
N LYS A 569 -7.00 -4.57 18.95
CA LYS A 569 -5.90 -5.05 19.80
C LYS A 569 -4.69 -5.35 18.93
N PRO A 570 -3.49 -4.86 19.28
CA PRO A 570 -2.29 -5.15 18.50
C PRO A 570 -1.93 -6.63 18.58
N ALA A 571 -1.23 -7.11 17.55
CA ALA A 571 -0.58 -8.42 17.55
C ALA A 571 0.80 -8.31 18.23
N ASP A 572 1.18 -9.34 18.99
CA ASP A 572 2.52 -9.46 19.55
C ASP A 572 3.47 -10.07 18.52
N ALA A 573 4.64 -9.44 18.32
CA ALA A 573 5.59 -9.83 17.29
C ALA A 573 6.17 -11.22 17.53
N ALA A 574 6.53 -11.57 18.76
CA ALA A 574 7.14 -12.85 19.09
C ALA A 574 6.13 -14.01 19.00
N SER A 575 4.93 -13.83 19.53
CA SER A 575 3.85 -14.82 19.50
C SER A 575 3.33 -15.04 18.08
N SER A 576 3.26 -13.97 17.27
CA SER A 576 2.86 -14.08 15.86
C SER A 576 3.93 -14.78 15.01
N LEU A 577 5.23 -14.53 15.25
CA LEU A 577 6.31 -15.31 14.61
C LEU A 577 6.32 -16.77 15.05
N ARG A 578 5.99 -17.04 16.33
CA ARG A 578 5.79 -18.41 16.81
C ARG A 578 4.71 -19.11 16.02
N ALA A 579 3.55 -18.47 15.86
CA ALA A 579 2.45 -18.98 15.04
C ALA A 579 2.82 -19.10 13.56
N LEU A 580 3.74 -18.29 13.04
CA LEU A 580 4.16 -18.39 11.63
C LEU A 580 4.91 -19.70 11.36
N VAL A 581 5.80 -20.10 12.28
CA VAL A 581 6.72 -21.23 12.10
C VAL A 581 6.29 -22.52 12.81
N ASP A 582 5.19 -22.50 13.57
CA ASP A 582 4.64 -23.67 14.26
C ASP A 582 3.36 -24.15 13.58
N ARG A 583 3.34 -25.37 13.04
CA ARG A 583 2.19 -25.82 12.23
C ARG A 583 0.89 -25.92 13.01
N GLU A 584 0.96 -26.36 14.27
CA GLU A 584 -0.24 -26.62 15.07
C GLU A 584 -0.84 -25.30 15.55
N LEU A 585 0.00 -24.37 16.03
CA LEU A 585 -0.45 -23.03 16.37
C LEU A 585 -0.95 -22.26 15.15
N ARG A 586 -0.29 -22.38 13.99
CA ARG A 586 -0.77 -21.73 12.75
C ARG A 586 -2.13 -22.26 12.33
N ALA A 587 -2.35 -23.57 12.43
CA ALA A 587 -3.66 -24.17 12.12
C ALA A 587 -4.77 -23.62 13.03
N LEU A 588 -4.48 -23.38 14.32
CA LEU A 588 -5.43 -22.74 15.24
C LEU A 588 -5.72 -21.29 14.84
N VAL A 589 -4.70 -20.52 14.47
CA VAL A 589 -4.84 -19.14 13.96
C VAL A 589 -5.69 -19.09 12.70
N ILE A 590 -5.41 -19.96 11.72
CA ILE A 590 -6.18 -20.07 10.47
C ILE A 590 -7.64 -20.46 10.78
N THR A 591 -7.86 -21.39 11.70
CA THR A 591 -9.21 -21.80 12.13
C THR A 591 -9.96 -20.64 12.76
N ALA A 592 -9.32 -19.87 13.63
CA ALA A 592 -9.92 -18.68 14.25
C ALA A 592 -10.31 -17.63 13.20
N ASN A 593 -9.45 -17.37 12.21
CA ASN A 593 -9.75 -16.44 11.13
C ASN A 593 -10.91 -16.93 10.25
N LYS A 594 -10.90 -18.21 9.84
CA LYS A 594 -11.95 -18.81 8.99
C LYS A 594 -13.31 -18.93 9.68
N ALA A 595 -13.34 -18.91 11.01
CA ALA A 595 -14.58 -18.85 11.77
C ALA A 595 -15.26 -17.47 11.72
N ASN A 596 -14.56 -16.43 11.26
CA ASN A 596 -15.09 -15.07 11.13
C ASN A 596 -15.48 -14.76 9.68
N PRO A 597 -16.79 -14.63 9.35
CA PRO A 597 -17.25 -14.35 7.99
C PRO A 597 -16.69 -13.06 7.38
N ALA A 598 -16.40 -12.05 8.22
CA ALA A 598 -15.77 -10.79 7.84
C ALA A 598 -14.41 -11.03 7.18
N LEU A 599 -13.59 -11.89 7.80
CA LEU A 599 -12.24 -12.21 7.33
C LEU A 599 -12.28 -13.13 6.11
N VAL A 600 -13.21 -14.10 6.09
CA VAL A 600 -13.43 -14.97 4.92
C VAL A 600 -13.79 -14.15 3.69
N ARG A 601 -14.69 -13.16 3.81
CA ARG A 601 -15.07 -12.31 2.68
C ARG A 601 -13.87 -11.54 2.11
N ASN A 602 -12.95 -11.11 2.97
CA ASN A 602 -11.76 -10.34 2.62
C ASN A 602 -10.53 -11.19 2.28
N ASN A 603 -10.66 -12.52 2.25
CA ASN A 603 -9.55 -13.47 2.04
C ASN A 603 -8.38 -13.29 3.02
N LEU A 604 -8.68 -13.01 4.29
CA LEU A 604 -7.69 -12.85 5.37
C LEU A 604 -7.70 -14.09 6.26
N ASP A 605 -6.76 -15.01 6.08
CA ASP A 605 -6.79 -16.29 6.81
C ASP A 605 -5.48 -16.70 7.47
N GLY A 606 -4.34 -16.13 7.10
CA GLY A 606 -3.03 -16.48 7.65
C GLY A 606 -2.40 -17.72 7.00
N THR A 607 -2.89 -18.13 5.83
CA THR A 607 -2.26 -19.16 5.01
C THR A 607 -1.04 -18.56 4.29
N GLY A 608 0.13 -19.15 4.55
CA GLY A 608 1.44 -18.84 3.99
C GLY A 608 2.25 -20.12 3.74
N HIS A 609 3.54 -20.00 3.44
CA HIS A 609 4.36 -21.16 3.08
C HIS A 609 4.57 -22.18 4.23
N ASP A 610 4.82 -23.44 3.89
CA ASP A 610 4.92 -24.56 4.85
C ASP A 610 6.36 -24.82 5.35
N PHE A 611 7.16 -23.76 5.54
CA PHE A 611 8.48 -23.82 6.16
C PHE A 611 8.37 -23.73 7.68
N TYR A 612 8.00 -24.86 8.30
CA TYR A 612 7.84 -24.97 9.74
C TYR A 612 9.14 -25.30 10.47
N VAL A 613 9.24 -24.83 11.70
CA VAL A 613 10.32 -25.10 12.65
C VAL A 613 9.67 -25.58 13.93
N ASP A 614 9.21 -26.82 13.93
CA ASP A 614 8.52 -27.51 15.02
C ASP A 614 9.07 -28.92 15.23
N GLU A 615 8.58 -29.65 16.24
CA GLU A 615 9.06 -31.00 16.55
C GLU A 615 8.84 -31.98 15.40
N GLN A 616 7.75 -31.82 14.65
CA GLN A 616 7.44 -32.64 13.48
C GLN A 616 8.39 -32.37 12.30
N ALA A 617 8.96 -31.17 12.21
CA ALA A 617 10.04 -30.81 11.28
C ALA A 617 11.44 -31.14 11.83
N GLY A 618 11.55 -31.75 13.02
CA GLY A 618 12.81 -32.16 13.63
C GLY A 618 13.52 -31.07 14.46
N PHE A 619 12.82 -30.00 14.82
CA PHE A 619 13.36 -28.91 15.65
C PHE A 619 12.77 -28.95 17.06
N SER A 620 13.62 -28.83 18.07
CA SER A 620 13.16 -28.69 19.46
C SER A 620 12.46 -27.35 19.72
N PRO A 621 11.60 -27.25 20.74
CA PRO A 621 10.98 -25.98 21.14
C PRO A 621 12.00 -24.87 21.43
N GLN A 622 13.17 -25.22 21.97
CA GLN A 622 14.27 -24.29 22.19
C GLN A 622 14.87 -23.76 20.88
N GLN A 623 15.01 -24.60 19.84
CA GLN A 623 15.47 -24.16 18.51
C GLN A 623 14.46 -23.22 17.86
N GLN A 624 13.17 -23.51 17.97
CA GLN A 624 12.11 -22.61 17.50
C GLN A 624 12.14 -21.26 18.24
N ALA A 625 12.36 -21.27 19.56
CA ALA A 625 12.51 -20.04 20.34
C ALA A 625 13.76 -19.24 19.95
N ASP A 626 14.89 -19.92 19.74
CA ASP A 626 16.12 -19.30 19.28
C ASP A 626 15.92 -18.67 17.89
N LEU A 627 15.19 -19.33 16.97
CA LEU A 627 14.84 -18.80 15.65
C LEU A 627 14.00 -17.52 15.73
N VAL A 628 12.92 -17.52 16.53
CA VAL A 628 12.07 -16.32 16.71
C VAL A 628 12.90 -15.15 17.24
N ASN A 629 13.74 -15.41 18.25
CA ASN A 629 14.65 -14.39 18.79
C ASN A 629 15.64 -13.89 17.73
N PHE A 630 16.11 -14.76 16.84
CA PHE A 630 16.97 -14.36 15.74
C PHE A 630 16.25 -13.44 14.75
N MET A 631 15.04 -13.79 14.33
CA MET A 631 14.23 -12.98 13.41
C MET A 631 13.90 -11.59 13.99
N LEU A 632 13.66 -11.49 15.30
CA LEU A 632 13.42 -10.21 15.99
C LEU A 632 14.69 -9.38 16.25
N ALA A 633 15.88 -9.95 16.03
CA ALA A 633 17.17 -9.31 16.27
C ALA A 633 17.91 -8.92 14.97
N LEU A 634 17.30 -9.14 13.80
CA LEU A 634 17.94 -8.90 12.50
C LEU A 634 18.44 -7.46 12.34
N ASP A 635 17.74 -6.50 12.96
CA ASP A 635 18.04 -5.07 12.85
C ASP A 635 19.11 -4.56 13.83
N ASP A 636 19.56 -5.38 14.78
CA ASP A 636 20.56 -4.98 15.78
C ASP A 636 21.97 -4.90 15.21
N ASP A 637 22.33 -5.87 14.38
CA ASP A 637 23.63 -5.98 13.71
C ASP A 637 23.47 -6.79 12.40
N PRO A 638 22.82 -6.21 11.36
CA PRO A 638 22.55 -6.88 10.09
C PRO A 638 23.72 -7.64 9.49
N GLY A 639 24.92 -7.07 9.64
CA GLY A 639 26.13 -7.58 9.01
C GLY A 639 26.80 -8.71 9.77
N ARG A 640 26.29 -9.05 10.94
CA ARG A 640 26.84 -10.11 11.77
C ARG A 640 26.25 -11.48 11.48
N PHE A 641 25.07 -11.53 10.87
CA PHE A 641 24.26 -12.73 10.75
C PHE A 641 24.17 -13.28 9.33
#